data_AF-A0AAD6RDN6-F1
#
_entry.id   AF-A0AAD6RDN6-F1
#
_cell.length_a   1.000
_cell.length_b   1.000
_cell.length_c   1.000
_cell.angle_alpha   90.00
_cell.angle_beta   90.00
_cell.angle_gamma   90.00
#
_symmetry.space_group_name_H-M   'P 1'
#
loop_
_entity.id
_entity.type
_entity.pdbx_description
1 polymer ?
#
loop_
_entity_poly.entity_id
_entity_poly.type
_entity_poly.pdbx_seq_one_letter_code
_entity_poly.pdbx_strand_id
1 'polypeptide(L)'
;MEKQQELEWAKAQKIATNLDLVAAAKKQLRFLAEVDRHRYLYDGPSLVRAIHRYKYCWLPLLAKHAKSPVTKSPLVAPLDCEWIWHCHRLNPVCYRNDCKELYGRILGTWNVVSSTQAVCKEQTEEFWNRTYPTEPYELNPSTQLVESVGEAILGAQKTTEYDLVSAVKRQSSFYYQVSSPHMKNDTFLEEAVASYKGFLHLIKRNQERSIKHFSVPTYDVDLIWHSHQLHPVSYCKDLVAIIGRVLEHDDTDSDRSKGKKLDTGFSGTTKQWEETFGSRYWKAGAMHRSDAPSPLKISLGELDNSNKNDTASNQYQSIIQLPKKKLIEVMVEIVEVRDLPAEHNGGLSVILSKKQPDLYFNGRRMSILSKAAKKDVAVFRCEPTGELIFELVSYPSSVSHIARPEKILGTALISLHDLMKTGSPLSIEKWFALVPNSGIVGSKPVNLRIALSFTPPVQAPSLLHMVQTRPCTTSCFFPLSGSFQQDETWTCVVDEDGNRIINLQMRYSKKAEAKDKKEVIGMTSSGERLVLAEFAGTGWSLMNSSWWFQPHEIITDASRIFELTGSHKVIVFPGRKLEYEIKCEKHKSEENFMTAVKFSAEYPHGKAVALFDLKSASLKVNEEWLGFPGILLAFLLSDTPRNESNGQFNTDGESAKEMDTDSKQYANTSSKEDRTTNQIQDMEDTAKATTQEPYKSGDECDCGVVAQVEVMGGKGTGVVKNVTGEENYSNGSKAIINSGTYCSNLLGLVGSDSASHITLEDEAKSAHCGGCGSCHGGCGGCGSQTASSIFQGEAANSPHCGGCGSCHGGCGGCGSCHGSSCGQDQQ
;
A
#
# COMPACT_ATOMS: atom_id res chain seq x y z
N MET A 1 -14.87 -13.09 -30.91
CA MET A 1 -14.83 -12.22 -29.72
C MET A 1 -13.44 -11.58 -29.61
N GLU A 2 -12.39 -12.38 -29.43
CA GLU A 2 -10.99 -11.95 -29.28
C GLU A 2 -10.53 -10.89 -30.32
N LYS A 3 -10.68 -11.11 -31.62
CA LYS A 3 -10.34 -10.10 -32.66
C LYS A 3 -10.99 -8.71 -32.49
N GLN A 4 -12.18 -8.65 -31.88
CA GLN A 4 -12.84 -7.37 -31.60
C GLN A 4 -12.23 -6.70 -30.36
N GLN A 5 -11.85 -7.50 -29.36
CA GLN A 5 -11.21 -7.02 -28.13
C GLN A 5 -9.80 -6.49 -28.40
N GLU A 6 -9.02 -7.20 -29.24
CA GLU A 6 -7.74 -6.72 -29.79
C GLU A 6 -7.91 -5.39 -30.54
N LEU A 7 -8.97 -5.25 -31.34
CA LEU A 7 -9.27 -4.02 -32.08
C LEU A 7 -9.67 -2.86 -31.16
N GLU A 8 -10.45 -3.10 -30.10
CA GLU A 8 -10.76 -2.06 -29.10
C GLU A 8 -9.51 -1.64 -28.32
N TRP A 9 -8.63 -2.58 -27.95
CA TRP A 9 -7.34 -2.25 -27.34
C TRP A 9 -6.46 -1.42 -28.29
N ALA A 10 -6.36 -1.81 -29.57
CA ALA A 10 -5.62 -1.05 -30.58
C ALA A 10 -6.22 0.35 -30.85
N LYS A 11 -7.53 0.55 -30.65
CA LYS A 11 -8.16 1.89 -30.66
C LYS A 11 -7.77 2.69 -29.43
N ALA A 12 -7.78 2.08 -28.24
CA ALA A 12 -7.36 2.75 -27.01
C ALA A 12 -5.90 3.23 -27.09
N GLN A 13 -4.97 2.40 -27.59
CA GLN A 13 -3.56 2.79 -27.69
C GLN A 13 -3.27 3.93 -28.68
N LYS A 14 -4.18 4.18 -29.64
CA LYS A 14 -4.14 5.35 -30.55
C LYS A 14 -4.54 6.67 -29.88
N ILE A 15 -5.00 6.65 -28.63
CA ILE A 15 -5.18 7.88 -27.85
C ILE A 15 -3.80 8.56 -27.71
N ALA A 16 -3.71 9.78 -28.23
CA ALA A 16 -2.55 10.64 -28.13
C ALA A 16 -2.70 11.61 -26.95
N THR A 17 -1.60 11.88 -26.26
CA THR A 17 -1.52 12.87 -25.18
C THR A 17 -0.45 13.90 -25.52
N ASN A 18 -0.69 15.18 -25.21
CA ASN A 18 0.25 16.28 -25.46
C ASN A 18 1.37 16.35 -24.39
N LEU A 19 1.71 15.22 -23.75
CA LEU A 19 2.61 15.12 -22.60
C LEU A 19 3.25 13.73 -22.54
N ASP A 20 4.54 13.69 -22.18
CA ASP A 20 5.22 12.48 -21.70
C ASP A 20 4.76 12.19 -20.26
N LEU A 21 3.84 11.22 -20.16
CA LEU A 21 3.24 10.80 -18.90
C LEU A 21 4.20 10.00 -18.00
N VAL A 22 5.20 9.31 -18.56
CA VAL A 22 6.19 8.56 -17.76
C VAL A 22 7.14 9.54 -17.06
N ALA A 23 7.64 10.55 -17.79
CA ALA A 23 8.43 11.61 -17.19
C ALA A 23 7.62 12.45 -16.19
N ALA A 24 6.34 12.70 -16.46
CA ALA A 24 5.45 13.39 -15.53
C ALA A 24 5.23 12.59 -14.23
N ALA A 25 4.96 11.28 -14.31
CA ALA A 25 4.81 10.40 -13.15
C ALA A 25 6.07 10.31 -12.30
N LYS A 26 7.25 10.18 -12.93
CA LYS A 26 8.54 10.24 -12.21
C LYS A 26 8.76 11.59 -11.51
N LYS A 27 8.26 12.71 -12.06
CA LYS A 27 8.31 14.02 -11.38
C LYS A 27 7.33 14.08 -10.21
N GLN A 28 6.09 13.61 -10.40
CA GLN A 28 5.08 13.52 -9.34
C GLN A 28 5.57 12.66 -8.16
N LEU A 29 6.13 11.48 -8.40
CA LEU A 29 6.65 10.61 -7.35
C LEU A 29 7.78 11.24 -6.53
N ARG A 30 8.64 12.08 -7.14
CA ARG A 30 9.67 12.84 -6.41
C ARG A 30 9.05 13.97 -5.57
N PHE A 31 8.08 14.69 -6.13
CA PHE A 31 7.37 15.74 -5.42
C PHE A 31 6.59 15.21 -4.21
N LEU A 32 5.81 14.13 -4.39
CA LEU A 32 5.08 13.48 -3.30
C LEU A 32 6.00 12.94 -2.20
N ALA A 33 7.19 12.42 -2.57
CA ALA A 33 8.20 12.01 -1.60
C ALA A 33 8.76 13.18 -0.78
N GLU A 34 8.83 14.38 -1.35
CA GLU A 34 9.26 15.59 -0.64
C GLU A 34 8.17 16.11 0.31
N VAL A 35 6.91 16.12 -0.13
CA VAL A 35 5.78 16.48 0.73
C VAL A 35 5.65 15.50 1.91
N ASP A 36 5.87 14.19 1.70
CA ASP A 36 5.80 13.19 2.77
C ASP A 36 6.95 13.27 3.79
N ARG A 37 8.02 14.04 3.51
CA ARG A 37 9.03 14.45 4.52
C ARG A 37 8.54 15.61 5.39
N HIS A 38 7.53 16.34 4.93
CA HIS A 38 7.02 17.58 5.52
C HIS A 38 5.56 17.40 5.94
N ARG A 39 5.24 16.31 6.68
CA ARG A 39 3.84 15.95 7.04
C ARG A 39 3.08 16.98 7.86
N TYR A 40 3.74 18.01 8.39
CA TYR A 40 3.08 19.21 8.92
C TYR A 40 2.24 19.96 7.86
N LEU A 41 2.39 19.64 6.57
CA LEU A 41 1.55 20.14 5.48
C LEU A 41 0.27 19.32 5.26
N TYR A 42 0.05 18.23 6.00
CA TYR A 42 -1.17 17.41 5.88
C TYR A 42 -2.32 17.91 6.76
N ASP A 43 -2.04 18.58 7.88
CA ASP A 43 -3.05 19.20 8.75
C ASP A 43 -2.49 20.41 9.56
N GLY A 44 -3.29 20.88 10.53
CA GLY A 44 -2.83 21.85 11.53
C GLY A 44 -2.58 23.28 11.02
N PRO A 45 -1.93 24.13 11.85
CA PRO A 45 -1.71 25.54 11.54
C PRO A 45 -0.85 25.78 10.29
N SER A 46 0.12 24.89 10.02
CA SER A 46 0.98 24.99 8.84
C SER A 46 0.21 24.75 7.54
N LEU A 47 -0.74 23.81 7.51
CA LEU A 47 -1.66 23.66 6.37
C LEU A 47 -2.51 24.93 6.16
N VAL A 48 -3.06 25.51 7.24
CA VAL A 48 -3.86 26.74 7.14
C VAL A 48 -3.03 27.89 6.55
N ARG A 49 -1.78 28.06 6.99
CA ARG A 49 -0.86 29.06 6.44
C ARG A 49 -0.45 28.77 4.99
N ALA A 50 -0.23 27.50 4.63
CA ALA A 50 0.04 27.09 3.25
C ALA A 50 -1.13 27.41 2.31
N ILE A 51 -2.37 27.18 2.75
CA ILE A 51 -3.58 27.54 2.00
C ILE A 51 -3.69 29.06 1.83
N HIS A 52 -3.40 29.83 2.90
CA HIS A 52 -3.38 31.30 2.84
C HIS A 52 -2.35 31.80 1.82
N ARG A 53 -1.08 31.36 1.91
CA ARG A 53 0.00 31.72 0.99
C ARG A 53 -0.30 31.28 -0.45
N TYR A 54 -0.94 30.12 -0.64
CA TYR A 54 -1.41 29.68 -1.96
C TYR A 54 -2.46 30.64 -2.56
N LYS A 55 -3.52 30.94 -1.81
CA LYS A 55 -4.64 31.77 -2.29
C LYS A 55 -4.23 33.21 -2.61
N TYR A 56 -3.40 33.81 -1.75
CA TYR A 56 -3.15 35.26 -1.77
C TYR A 56 -1.77 35.67 -2.30
N CYS A 57 -0.78 34.77 -2.29
CA CYS A 57 0.55 35.05 -2.81
C CYS A 57 0.82 34.26 -4.10
N TRP A 58 0.82 32.92 -4.04
CA TRP A 58 1.26 32.09 -5.16
C TRP A 58 0.34 32.16 -6.38
N LEU A 59 -0.98 32.01 -6.20
CA LEU A 59 -1.90 31.95 -7.34
C LEU A 59 -2.01 33.30 -8.10
N PRO A 60 -2.04 34.48 -7.44
CA PRO A 60 -1.91 35.77 -8.11
C PRO A 60 -0.54 35.99 -8.78
N LEU A 61 0.56 35.54 -8.16
CA LEU A 61 1.90 35.59 -8.76
C LEU A 61 1.98 34.76 -10.05
N LEU A 62 1.46 33.54 -10.02
CA LEU A 62 1.36 32.65 -11.18
C LEU A 62 0.49 33.29 -12.29
N ALA A 63 -0.63 33.91 -11.91
CA ALA A 63 -1.50 34.62 -12.85
C ALA A 63 -0.79 35.81 -13.53
N LYS A 64 0.07 36.53 -12.80
CA LYS A 64 0.91 37.62 -13.32
C LYS A 64 1.99 37.09 -14.27
N HIS A 65 2.73 36.05 -13.87
CA HIS A 65 3.75 35.40 -14.72
C HIS A 65 3.14 34.88 -16.04
N ALA A 66 1.93 34.34 -16.00
CA ALA A 66 1.21 33.88 -17.18
C ALA A 66 0.68 35.01 -18.09
N LYS A 67 0.71 36.30 -17.67
CA LYS A 67 0.51 37.45 -18.58
C LYS A 67 1.83 37.88 -19.22
N SER A 68 2.86 38.00 -18.39
CA SER A 68 4.21 38.41 -18.75
C SER A 68 5.18 37.76 -17.77
N PRO A 69 6.27 37.10 -18.22
CA PRO A 69 7.26 36.54 -17.33
C PRO A 69 7.76 37.59 -16.32
N VAL A 70 7.66 37.26 -15.02
CA VAL A 70 8.12 38.15 -13.94
C VAL A 70 9.61 37.96 -13.60
N THR A 71 10.19 36.87 -14.07
CA THR A 71 11.58 36.42 -13.88
C THR A 71 12.18 36.06 -15.23
N LYS A 72 13.52 36.04 -15.34
CA LYS A 72 14.21 35.56 -16.55
C LYS A 72 14.31 34.03 -16.57
N SER A 73 14.44 33.42 -15.39
CA SER A 73 14.34 31.97 -15.19
C SER A 73 12.89 31.49 -15.09
N PRO A 74 12.63 30.18 -15.17
CA PRO A 74 11.39 29.58 -14.67
C PRO A 74 11.10 29.99 -13.23
N LEU A 75 9.82 30.07 -12.87
CA LEU A 75 9.42 30.20 -11.46
C LEU A 75 9.63 28.87 -10.74
N VAL A 76 10.15 28.94 -9.53
CA VAL A 76 10.11 27.83 -8.56
C VAL A 76 8.95 28.08 -7.60
N ALA A 77 8.14 27.06 -7.33
CA ALA A 77 7.10 27.16 -6.31
C ALA A 77 7.69 26.92 -4.91
N PRO A 78 7.30 27.69 -3.87
CA PRO A 78 7.48 27.27 -2.48
C PRO A 78 6.82 25.91 -2.26
N LEU A 79 7.45 25.00 -1.50
CA LEU A 79 6.99 23.60 -1.35
C LEU A 79 5.53 23.50 -0.86
N ASP A 80 5.17 24.33 0.12
CA ASP A 80 3.83 24.37 0.70
C ASP A 80 2.79 24.90 -0.31
N CYS A 81 3.12 25.97 -1.04
CA CYS A 81 2.27 26.52 -2.08
C CYS A 81 2.12 25.55 -3.27
N GLU A 82 3.19 24.81 -3.61
CA GLU A 82 3.16 23.76 -4.63
C GLU A 82 2.25 22.61 -4.20
N TRP A 83 2.25 22.23 -2.93
CA TRP A 83 1.37 21.19 -2.40
C TRP A 83 -0.11 21.57 -2.48
N ILE A 84 -0.49 22.78 -2.07
CA ILE A 84 -1.87 23.25 -2.22
C ILE A 84 -2.25 23.37 -3.71
N TRP A 85 -1.32 23.82 -4.55
CA TRP A 85 -1.53 23.88 -6.00
C TRP A 85 -1.65 22.50 -6.65
N HIS A 86 -0.97 21.48 -6.12
CA HIS A 86 -1.09 20.08 -6.52
C HIS A 86 -2.51 19.59 -6.22
N CYS A 87 -2.94 19.67 -4.95
CA CYS A 87 -4.26 19.21 -4.50
C CYS A 87 -5.43 19.95 -5.19
N HIS A 88 -5.27 21.23 -5.51
CA HIS A 88 -6.28 21.95 -6.30
C HIS A 88 -6.35 21.42 -7.75
N ARG A 89 -5.21 21.25 -8.44
CA ARG A 89 -5.20 20.74 -9.84
C ARG A 89 -5.79 19.34 -10.00
N LEU A 90 -5.75 18.51 -8.95
CA LEU A 90 -6.38 17.18 -8.97
C LEU A 90 -7.92 17.22 -9.01
N ASN A 91 -8.55 18.37 -8.74
CA ASN A 91 -9.90 18.63 -9.25
C ASN A 91 -9.82 19.52 -10.51
N PRO A 92 -9.71 18.93 -11.72
CA PRO A 92 -9.45 19.68 -12.95
C PRO A 92 -10.64 20.55 -13.39
N VAL A 93 -11.87 20.27 -12.90
CA VAL A 93 -13.06 21.06 -13.23
C VAL A 93 -13.13 22.31 -12.37
N CYS A 94 -13.01 22.18 -11.04
CA CYS A 94 -12.91 23.31 -10.12
C CYS A 94 -11.71 24.19 -10.47
N TYR A 95 -10.50 23.64 -10.57
CA TYR A 95 -9.30 24.41 -10.88
C TYR A 95 -9.41 25.21 -12.19
N ARG A 96 -10.00 24.62 -13.23
CA ARG A 96 -10.26 25.30 -14.50
C ARG A 96 -11.25 26.45 -14.34
N ASN A 97 -12.32 26.25 -13.58
CA ASN A 97 -13.37 27.26 -13.41
C ASN A 97 -12.86 28.42 -12.55
N ASP A 98 -12.24 28.13 -11.41
CA ASP A 98 -11.62 29.10 -10.51
C ASP A 98 -10.58 29.95 -11.23
N CYS A 99 -9.66 29.32 -11.99
CA CYS A 99 -8.65 30.09 -12.74
C CYS A 99 -9.28 30.98 -13.82
N LYS A 100 -10.35 30.52 -14.48
CA LYS A 100 -11.09 31.32 -15.47
C LYS A 100 -11.84 32.48 -14.83
N GLU A 101 -12.48 32.27 -13.69
CA GLU A 101 -13.25 33.29 -12.99
C GLU A 101 -12.33 34.35 -12.36
N LEU A 102 -11.27 33.93 -11.69
CA LEU A 102 -10.35 34.82 -10.98
C LEU A 102 -9.35 35.54 -11.91
N TYR A 103 -8.92 34.88 -12.99
CA TYR A 103 -7.79 35.36 -13.81
C TYR A 103 -8.04 35.35 -15.34
N GLY A 104 -9.25 34.97 -15.78
CA GLY A 104 -9.66 34.97 -17.19
C GLY A 104 -9.13 33.79 -18.03
N ARG A 105 -8.35 32.87 -17.46
CA ARG A 105 -7.77 31.71 -18.17
C ARG A 105 -7.33 30.61 -17.22
N ILE A 106 -7.10 29.41 -17.76
CA ILE A 106 -6.45 28.32 -17.03
C ILE A 106 -4.98 28.70 -16.78
N LEU A 107 -4.52 28.60 -15.53
CA LEU A 107 -3.11 28.76 -15.20
C LEU A 107 -2.40 27.42 -15.39
N GLY A 108 -1.37 27.39 -16.23
CA GLY A 108 -0.61 26.18 -16.56
C GLY A 108 0.73 26.11 -15.84
N THR A 109 1.49 25.06 -16.13
CA THR A 109 2.88 24.86 -15.68
C THR A 109 3.92 25.48 -16.63
N TRP A 110 3.50 26.37 -17.54
CA TRP A 110 4.41 27.03 -18.48
C TRP A 110 5.45 27.88 -17.73
N ASN A 111 6.72 27.57 -17.96
CA ASN A 111 7.86 28.22 -17.30
C ASN A 111 7.78 28.19 -15.76
N VAL A 112 7.21 27.11 -15.20
CA VAL A 112 7.19 26.81 -13.77
C VAL A 112 7.84 25.45 -13.52
N VAL A 113 8.71 25.36 -12.53
CA VAL A 113 9.38 24.14 -12.10
C VAL A 113 9.01 23.81 -10.65
N SER A 114 9.10 22.52 -10.31
CA SER A 114 8.86 22.02 -8.95
C SER A 114 9.99 22.43 -8.03
N SER A 115 9.66 22.70 -6.77
CA SER A 115 10.57 22.83 -5.61
C SER A 115 11.65 21.72 -5.55
N THR A 116 11.32 20.51 -6.02
CA THR A 116 12.21 19.33 -6.05
C THR A 116 13.18 19.27 -7.23
N GLN A 117 13.16 20.24 -8.15
CA GLN A 117 14.11 20.28 -9.27
C GLN A 117 15.36 21.09 -8.90
N ALA A 118 16.53 20.64 -9.35
CA ALA A 118 17.82 21.31 -9.16
C ALA A 118 17.95 22.57 -10.05
N VAL A 119 17.08 23.54 -9.84
CA VAL A 119 17.02 24.82 -10.54
C VAL A 119 17.19 25.94 -9.52
N CYS A 120 17.95 26.97 -9.87
CA CYS A 120 18.14 28.16 -9.04
C CYS A 120 16.79 28.84 -8.72
N LYS A 121 16.44 28.89 -7.43
CA LYS A 121 15.21 29.54 -6.93
C LYS A 121 15.35 31.04 -6.64
N GLU A 122 16.59 31.54 -6.61
CA GLU A 122 16.95 32.90 -6.17
C GLU A 122 16.12 34.01 -6.83
N GLN A 123 15.91 33.95 -8.15
CA GLN A 123 15.10 34.97 -8.85
C GLN A 123 13.62 34.96 -8.43
N THR A 124 13.08 33.79 -8.06
CA THR A 124 11.70 33.70 -7.59
C THR A 124 11.60 34.16 -6.15
N GLU A 125 12.58 33.80 -5.32
CA GLU A 125 12.71 34.22 -3.92
C GLU A 125 12.92 35.73 -3.78
N GLU A 126 13.80 36.34 -4.59
CA GLU A 126 13.98 37.81 -4.64
C GLU A 126 12.67 38.52 -5.04
N PHE A 127 12.00 38.02 -6.08
CA PHE A 127 10.72 38.57 -6.51
C PHE A 127 9.64 38.42 -5.43
N TRP A 128 9.58 37.26 -4.78
CA TRP A 128 8.65 36.97 -3.68
C TRP A 128 8.88 37.92 -2.52
N ASN A 129 10.11 38.01 -1.99
CA ASN A 129 10.45 38.84 -0.84
C ASN A 129 10.20 40.35 -1.11
N ARG A 130 10.36 40.81 -2.35
CA ARG A 130 9.97 42.17 -2.76
C ARG A 130 8.45 42.38 -2.85
N THR A 131 7.69 41.34 -3.19
CA THR A 131 6.23 41.42 -3.39
C THR A 131 5.45 41.19 -2.09
N TYR A 132 5.99 40.36 -1.20
CA TYR A 132 5.39 39.95 0.08
C TYR A 132 6.39 40.09 1.23
N PRO A 133 6.82 41.31 1.62
CA PRO A 133 7.91 41.50 2.60
C PRO A 133 7.66 40.90 3.99
N THR A 134 6.41 40.63 4.32
CA THR A 134 5.95 40.04 5.60
C THR A 134 5.81 38.51 5.55
N GLU A 135 5.90 37.88 4.37
CA GLU A 135 5.77 36.45 4.19
C GLU A 135 7.06 35.88 3.58
N PRO A 136 7.90 35.14 4.33
CA PRO A 136 9.13 34.56 3.78
C PRO A 136 8.83 33.61 2.63
N TYR A 137 9.81 33.38 1.74
CA TYR A 137 9.66 32.43 0.63
C TYR A 137 9.53 30.97 1.11
N GLU A 138 10.33 30.54 2.08
CA GLU A 138 10.19 29.22 2.71
C GLU A 138 9.27 29.26 3.94
N LEU A 139 8.41 28.26 4.10
CA LEU A 139 7.55 28.12 5.27
C LEU A 139 8.31 27.48 6.43
N ASN A 140 8.48 28.22 7.53
CA ASN A 140 9.01 27.67 8.78
C ASN A 140 7.85 27.20 9.69
N PRO A 141 7.76 25.91 10.05
CA PRO A 141 6.69 25.38 10.91
C PRO A 141 6.67 25.98 12.32
N SER A 142 7.82 26.45 12.81
CA SER A 142 7.97 27.02 14.16
C SER A 142 7.56 28.49 14.24
N THR A 143 7.29 29.15 13.11
CA THR A 143 6.84 30.54 13.10
C THR A 143 5.33 30.60 13.36
N GLN A 144 4.96 31.06 14.56
CA GLN A 144 3.57 31.33 14.93
C GLN A 144 2.87 32.20 13.88
N LEU A 145 1.58 31.93 13.68
CA LEU A 145 0.75 32.64 12.73
C LEU A 145 0.55 34.07 13.25
N VAL A 146 1.15 35.06 12.58
CA VAL A 146 0.96 36.47 12.94
C VAL A 146 -0.40 36.91 12.41
N GLU A 147 -1.44 36.73 13.23
CA GLU A 147 -2.84 36.99 12.89
C GLU A 147 -3.05 38.38 12.29
N SER A 148 -2.29 39.38 12.72
CA SER A 148 -2.44 40.79 12.31
C SER A 148 -2.01 41.13 10.87
N VAL A 149 -1.39 40.21 10.11
CA VAL A 149 -0.92 40.50 8.74
C VAL A 149 -1.94 40.07 7.67
N GLY A 150 -2.64 38.96 7.88
CA GLY A 150 -3.60 38.42 6.91
C GLY A 150 -4.83 39.31 6.73
N GLU A 151 -5.41 39.81 7.83
CA GLU A 151 -6.58 40.68 7.80
C GLU A 151 -6.29 42.07 7.22
N ALA A 152 -5.06 42.58 7.40
CA ALA A 152 -4.72 43.96 7.09
C ALA A 152 -4.46 44.26 5.60
N ILE A 153 -4.14 43.25 4.77
CA ILE A 153 -3.69 43.47 3.37
C ILE A 153 -4.83 43.23 2.34
N LEU A 154 -5.79 42.32 2.59
CA LEU A 154 -6.59 41.72 1.50
C LEU A 154 -8.10 41.51 1.74
N GLY A 155 -8.75 42.29 2.60
CA GLY A 155 -10.18 42.15 2.97
C GLY A 155 -11.26 42.27 1.87
N ALA A 156 -10.94 42.12 0.58
CA ALA A 156 -11.91 42.18 -0.53
C ALA A 156 -11.55 41.37 -1.79
N GLN A 157 -10.45 40.60 -1.85
CA GLN A 157 -10.15 39.81 -3.06
C GLN A 157 -10.92 38.49 -3.09
N LYS A 158 -11.69 38.25 -4.15
CA LYS A 158 -12.34 36.97 -4.42
C LYS A 158 -11.26 35.88 -4.57
N THR A 159 -11.46 34.73 -3.94
CA THR A 159 -10.58 33.56 -4.04
C THR A 159 -11.38 32.30 -4.32
N THR A 160 -10.69 31.18 -4.51
CA THR A 160 -11.27 29.84 -4.62
C THR A 160 -12.11 29.48 -3.39
N GLU A 161 -13.36 29.07 -3.61
CA GLU A 161 -14.26 28.50 -2.60
C GLU A 161 -14.04 26.99 -2.42
N TYR A 162 -13.24 26.34 -3.28
CA TYR A 162 -12.91 24.92 -3.16
C TYR A 162 -12.26 24.59 -1.81
N ASP A 163 -12.72 23.51 -1.18
CA ASP A 163 -12.22 23.04 0.12
C ASP A 163 -10.85 22.35 -0.04
N LEU A 164 -9.81 23.19 0.05
CA LEU A 164 -8.41 22.79 -0.01
C LEU A 164 -7.97 21.97 1.21
N VAL A 165 -8.65 22.09 2.37
CA VAL A 165 -8.34 21.26 3.56
C VAL A 165 -8.78 19.83 3.29
N SER A 166 -10.00 19.63 2.82
CA SER A 166 -10.48 18.30 2.43
C SER A 166 -9.71 17.74 1.23
N ALA A 167 -9.31 18.58 0.27
CA ALA A 167 -8.46 18.13 -0.85
C ALA A 167 -7.10 17.59 -0.37
N VAL A 168 -6.42 18.30 0.54
CA VAL A 168 -5.16 17.82 1.14
C VAL A 168 -5.36 16.52 1.92
N LYS A 169 -6.43 16.40 2.72
CA LYS A 169 -6.73 15.18 3.48
C LYS A 169 -6.86 13.95 2.58
N ARG A 170 -7.60 14.05 1.46
CA ARG A 170 -7.80 12.94 0.52
C ARG A 170 -6.49 12.50 -0.14
N GLN A 171 -5.60 13.45 -0.44
CA GLN A 171 -4.34 13.19 -1.12
C GLN A 171 -3.17 12.80 -0.18
N SER A 172 -3.28 13.08 1.13
CA SER A 172 -2.25 12.77 2.15
C SER A 172 -1.81 11.30 2.18
N SER A 173 -2.72 10.36 1.91
CA SER A 173 -2.44 8.92 1.91
C SER A 173 -1.96 8.38 0.55
N PHE A 174 -2.10 9.16 -0.53
CA PHE A 174 -1.87 8.69 -1.90
C PHE A 174 -0.42 8.23 -2.12
N TYR A 175 0.56 8.99 -1.61
CA TYR A 175 1.97 8.62 -1.73
C TYR A 175 2.29 7.25 -1.12
N TYR A 176 1.66 6.87 -0.01
CA TYR A 176 1.85 5.53 0.56
C TYR A 176 1.45 4.44 -0.43
N GLN A 177 0.38 4.62 -1.20
CA GLN A 177 -0.08 3.64 -2.18
C GLN A 177 0.87 3.52 -3.38
N VAL A 178 1.46 4.64 -3.84
CA VAL A 178 2.31 4.70 -5.05
C VAL A 178 3.83 4.78 -4.78
N SER A 179 4.28 4.66 -3.53
CA SER A 179 5.70 4.80 -3.15
C SER A 179 6.57 3.55 -3.33
N SER A 180 5.98 2.39 -3.64
CA SER A 180 6.71 1.13 -3.76
C SER A 180 7.78 1.16 -4.87
N PRO A 181 8.91 0.42 -4.74
CA PRO A 181 10.03 0.55 -5.66
C PRO A 181 9.68 0.32 -7.14
N HIS A 182 8.76 -0.59 -7.42
CA HIS A 182 8.30 -0.89 -8.79
C HIS A 182 7.54 0.27 -9.45
N MET A 183 6.91 1.18 -8.70
CA MET A 183 6.21 2.36 -9.25
C MET A 183 7.16 3.35 -9.94
N LYS A 184 8.48 3.22 -9.72
CA LYS A 184 9.52 4.05 -10.36
C LYS A 184 10.14 3.38 -11.59
N ASN A 185 9.79 2.12 -11.88
CA ASN A 185 10.33 1.34 -12.99
C ASN A 185 9.70 1.76 -14.33
N ASP A 186 10.53 1.92 -15.35
CA ASP A 186 10.14 2.43 -16.67
C ASP A 186 9.11 1.54 -17.35
N THR A 187 9.35 0.23 -17.44
CA THR A 187 8.42 -0.74 -18.04
C THR A 187 7.08 -0.79 -17.30
N PHE A 188 7.09 -0.70 -15.97
CA PHE A 188 5.85 -0.64 -15.20
C PHE A 188 5.04 0.63 -15.50
N LEU A 189 5.70 1.80 -15.62
CA LEU A 189 5.07 3.07 -15.95
C LEU A 189 4.60 3.15 -17.42
N GLU A 190 5.35 2.56 -18.36
CA GLU A 190 4.95 2.45 -19.77
C GLU A 190 3.67 1.63 -19.92
N GLU A 191 3.58 0.48 -19.24
CA GLU A 191 2.34 -0.29 -19.19
C GLU A 191 1.22 0.45 -18.43
N ALA A 192 1.53 1.21 -17.37
CA ALA A 192 0.53 2.02 -16.68
C ALA A 192 -0.08 3.10 -17.60
N VAL A 193 0.73 3.70 -18.48
CA VAL A 193 0.26 4.62 -19.53
C VAL A 193 -0.62 3.88 -20.56
N ALA A 194 -0.25 2.66 -20.97
CA ALA A 194 -1.10 1.85 -21.84
C ALA A 194 -2.44 1.51 -21.17
N SER A 195 -2.44 1.17 -19.88
CA SER A 195 -3.65 0.95 -19.08
C SER A 195 -4.50 2.21 -18.93
N TYR A 196 -3.88 3.38 -18.70
CA TYR A 196 -4.57 4.66 -18.62
C TYR A 196 -5.28 5.03 -19.94
N LYS A 197 -4.66 4.75 -21.09
CA LYS A 197 -5.33 4.89 -22.39
C LYS A 197 -6.53 3.93 -22.52
N GLY A 198 -6.39 2.69 -22.07
CA GLY A 198 -7.49 1.73 -21.95
C GLY A 198 -8.65 2.26 -21.09
N PHE A 199 -8.33 2.89 -19.96
CA PHE A 199 -9.29 3.47 -19.02
C PHE A 199 -10.03 4.69 -19.62
N LEU A 200 -9.32 5.61 -20.30
CA LEU A 200 -9.95 6.71 -21.03
C LEU A 200 -10.84 6.22 -22.18
N HIS A 201 -10.41 5.19 -22.92
CA HIS A 201 -11.24 4.55 -23.94
C HIS A 201 -12.51 3.95 -23.32
N LEU A 202 -12.39 3.24 -22.19
CA LEU A 202 -13.54 2.67 -21.49
C LEU A 202 -14.55 3.74 -21.06
N ILE A 203 -14.10 4.84 -20.45
CA ILE A 203 -14.97 5.98 -20.07
C ILE A 203 -15.65 6.57 -21.31
N LYS A 204 -14.93 6.74 -22.42
CA LYS A 204 -15.50 7.19 -23.70
C LYS A 204 -16.60 6.25 -24.19
N ARG A 205 -16.35 4.93 -24.22
CA ARG A 205 -17.32 3.92 -24.67
C ARG A 205 -18.55 3.88 -23.76
N ASN A 206 -18.40 4.09 -22.46
CA ASN A 206 -19.52 4.22 -21.53
C ASN A 206 -20.37 5.47 -21.85
N GLN A 207 -19.73 6.62 -22.09
CA GLN A 207 -20.41 7.85 -22.49
C GLN A 207 -21.16 7.70 -23.84
N GLU A 208 -20.53 7.09 -24.85
CA GLU A 208 -21.14 6.80 -26.16
C GLU A 208 -22.35 5.86 -26.06
N ARG A 209 -22.42 5.02 -25.02
CA ARG A 209 -23.52 4.09 -24.73
C ARG A 209 -24.51 4.62 -23.68
N SER A 210 -24.37 5.88 -23.23
CA SER A 210 -25.15 6.48 -22.14
C SER A 210 -25.11 5.70 -20.81
N ILE A 211 -24.05 4.92 -20.58
CA ILE A 211 -23.84 4.14 -19.34
C ILE A 211 -23.30 5.08 -18.26
N LYS A 212 -24.11 5.33 -17.24
CA LYS A 212 -23.68 6.02 -16.01
C LYS A 212 -23.03 5.02 -15.06
N HIS A 213 -21.71 4.85 -15.16
CA HIS A 213 -20.92 4.00 -14.27
C HIS A 213 -19.76 4.78 -13.64
N PHE A 214 -19.49 4.54 -12.35
CA PHE A 214 -18.34 5.10 -11.65
C PHE A 214 -17.11 4.26 -11.94
N SER A 215 -16.31 4.69 -12.92
CA SER A 215 -15.06 4.03 -13.31
C SER A 215 -13.96 4.28 -12.28
N VAL A 216 -13.45 3.22 -11.66
CA VAL A 216 -12.44 3.30 -10.59
C VAL A 216 -11.06 2.90 -11.12
N PRO A 217 -10.02 3.76 -11.04
CA PRO A 217 -8.67 3.43 -11.50
C PRO A 217 -7.98 2.42 -10.56
N THR A 218 -7.06 1.61 -11.10
CA THR A 218 -5.98 0.98 -10.33
C THR A 218 -4.91 2.03 -9.99
N TYR A 219 -4.05 1.80 -8.99
CA TYR A 219 -3.12 2.84 -8.53
C TYR A 219 -2.03 3.22 -9.54
N ASP A 220 -1.69 2.32 -10.46
CA ASP A 220 -0.81 2.63 -11.59
C ASP A 220 -1.50 3.58 -12.58
N VAL A 221 -2.77 3.31 -12.92
CA VAL A 221 -3.62 4.18 -13.76
C VAL A 221 -3.88 5.53 -13.09
N ASP A 222 -4.14 5.56 -11.77
CA ASP A 222 -4.45 6.78 -11.02
C ASP A 222 -3.21 7.68 -10.91
N LEU A 223 -2.01 7.11 -10.71
CA LEU A 223 -0.74 7.84 -10.76
C LEU A 223 -0.54 8.55 -12.11
N ILE A 224 -0.79 7.84 -13.22
CA ILE A 224 -0.72 8.43 -14.57
C ILE A 224 -1.81 9.48 -14.77
N TRP A 225 -3.02 9.26 -14.24
CA TRP A 225 -4.13 10.20 -14.37
C TRP A 225 -3.86 11.50 -13.59
N HIS A 226 -3.41 11.43 -12.34
CA HIS A 226 -2.94 12.58 -11.56
C HIS A 226 -1.82 13.31 -12.32
N SER A 227 -0.84 12.58 -12.86
CA SER A 227 0.28 13.15 -13.62
C SER A 227 -0.20 13.98 -14.83
N HIS A 228 -1.28 13.53 -15.47
CA HIS A 228 -1.93 14.24 -16.56
C HIS A 228 -2.68 15.49 -16.05
N GLN A 229 -3.50 15.37 -15.01
CA GLN A 229 -4.28 16.47 -14.41
C GLN A 229 -3.40 17.62 -13.92
N LEU A 230 -2.22 17.33 -13.37
CA LEU A 230 -1.23 18.32 -12.92
C LEU A 230 -0.72 19.23 -14.05
N HIS A 231 -1.02 18.90 -15.31
CA HIS A 231 -0.77 19.72 -16.51
C HIS A 231 -2.12 20.23 -17.08
N PRO A 232 -2.84 21.13 -16.39
CA PRO A 232 -4.26 21.39 -16.60
C PRO A 232 -4.62 21.91 -17.99
N VAL A 233 -3.70 22.61 -18.68
CA VAL A 233 -3.89 23.07 -20.06
C VAL A 233 -3.87 21.89 -21.04
N SER A 234 -2.89 20.99 -20.94
CA SER A 234 -2.81 19.77 -21.75
C SER A 234 -3.96 18.83 -21.44
N TYR A 235 -4.25 18.59 -20.16
CA TYR A 235 -5.38 17.77 -19.71
C TYR A 235 -6.71 18.25 -20.29
N CYS A 236 -7.00 19.56 -20.20
CA CYS A 236 -8.23 20.10 -20.77
C CYS A 236 -8.31 19.93 -22.29
N LYS A 237 -7.20 20.12 -23.02
CA LYS A 237 -7.13 19.95 -24.48
C LYS A 237 -7.35 18.48 -24.86
N ASP A 238 -6.66 17.57 -24.19
CA ASP A 238 -6.64 16.14 -24.49
C ASP A 238 -7.99 15.50 -24.16
N LEU A 239 -8.54 15.74 -22.98
CA LEU A 239 -9.81 15.14 -22.57
C LEU A 239 -11.00 15.70 -23.38
N VAL A 240 -10.96 16.97 -23.80
CA VAL A 240 -11.94 17.50 -24.76
C VAL A 240 -11.80 16.83 -26.14
N ALA A 241 -10.58 16.58 -26.63
CA ALA A 241 -10.39 15.87 -27.90
C ALA A 241 -10.80 14.39 -27.85
N ILE A 242 -10.59 13.72 -26.71
CA ILE A 242 -10.85 12.28 -26.55
C ILE A 242 -12.34 12.02 -26.22
N ILE A 243 -12.89 12.74 -25.23
CA ILE A 243 -14.18 12.48 -24.58
C ILE A 243 -15.21 13.60 -24.85
N GLY A 244 -14.80 14.75 -25.39
CA GLY A 244 -15.68 15.90 -25.66
C GLY A 244 -15.85 16.86 -24.47
N ARG A 245 -15.28 16.55 -23.31
CA ARG A 245 -15.33 17.38 -22.09
C ARG A 245 -14.10 17.15 -21.21
N VAL A 246 -13.83 18.07 -20.30
CA VAL A 246 -12.88 17.82 -19.20
C VAL A 246 -13.46 16.73 -18.31
N LEU A 247 -12.68 15.67 -18.07
CA LEU A 247 -13.08 14.58 -17.19
C LEU A 247 -12.77 14.98 -15.73
N GLU A 248 -13.79 14.89 -14.89
CA GLU A 248 -13.72 15.12 -13.44
C GLU A 248 -13.03 13.94 -12.73
N HIS A 249 -12.37 14.23 -11.60
CA HIS A 249 -11.80 13.24 -10.69
C HIS A 249 -12.53 13.38 -9.36
N ASP A 250 -13.41 12.43 -9.09
CA ASP A 250 -14.18 12.37 -7.85
C ASP A 250 -13.43 11.44 -6.87
N ASP A 251 -12.54 12.04 -6.09
CA ASP A 251 -11.76 11.40 -5.03
C ASP A 251 -12.47 11.46 -3.66
N THR A 252 -13.75 11.87 -3.61
CA THR A 252 -14.47 12.16 -2.34
C THR A 252 -14.83 10.93 -1.50
N ASP A 253 -14.74 9.73 -2.07
CA ASP A 253 -15.03 8.48 -1.38
C ASP A 253 -13.75 7.67 -1.19
N SER A 254 -13.48 7.27 0.05
CA SER A 254 -12.38 6.39 0.45
C SER A 254 -12.85 5.08 1.09
N ASP A 255 -14.16 4.85 1.20
CA ASP A 255 -14.73 3.66 1.84
C ASP A 255 -14.66 2.45 0.91
N ARG A 256 -13.61 1.64 1.11
CA ARG A 256 -13.36 0.39 0.39
C ARG A 256 -14.14 -0.81 0.96
N SER A 257 -15.07 -0.60 1.89
CA SER A 257 -15.88 -1.68 2.44
C SER A 257 -16.75 -2.32 1.35
N LYS A 258 -17.03 -3.61 1.53
CA LYS A 258 -17.79 -4.42 0.57
C LYS A 258 -19.18 -3.82 0.31
N GLY A 259 -19.57 -3.72 -0.96
CA GLY A 259 -20.87 -3.16 -1.39
C GLY A 259 -20.94 -1.63 -1.39
N LYS A 260 -19.86 -0.91 -1.07
CA LYS A 260 -19.80 0.56 -1.15
C LYS A 260 -19.53 1.04 -2.59
N LYS A 261 -19.53 2.36 -2.80
CA LYS A 261 -19.34 3.01 -4.11
C LYS A 261 -18.03 2.58 -4.78
N LEU A 262 -16.91 2.57 -4.04
CA LEU A 262 -15.61 2.13 -4.56
C LEU A 262 -15.59 0.63 -4.93
N ASP A 263 -16.06 -0.26 -4.06
CA ASP A 263 -16.09 -1.70 -4.29
C ASP A 263 -16.99 -2.07 -5.50
N THR A 264 -18.18 -1.46 -5.57
CA THR A 264 -19.14 -1.63 -6.67
C THR A 264 -18.61 -1.02 -7.98
N GLY A 265 -18.03 0.18 -7.90
CA GLY A 265 -17.42 0.88 -9.03
C GLY A 265 -16.24 0.11 -9.62
N PHE A 266 -15.34 -0.39 -8.77
CA PHE A 266 -14.19 -1.21 -9.18
C PHE A 266 -14.63 -2.55 -9.78
N SER A 267 -15.61 -3.23 -9.17
CA SER A 267 -16.18 -4.47 -9.70
C SER A 267 -16.81 -4.27 -11.09
N GLY A 268 -17.58 -3.20 -11.28
CA GLY A 268 -18.15 -2.85 -12.58
C GLY A 268 -17.10 -2.44 -13.62
N THR A 269 -16.06 -1.70 -13.21
CA THR A 269 -14.93 -1.31 -14.09
C THR A 269 -14.18 -2.55 -14.57
N THR A 270 -13.87 -3.46 -13.66
CA THR A 270 -13.21 -4.75 -13.95
C THR A 270 -14.02 -5.55 -14.97
N LYS A 271 -15.33 -5.68 -14.75
CA LYS A 271 -16.22 -6.40 -15.68
C LYS A 271 -16.22 -5.78 -17.08
N GLN A 272 -16.41 -4.46 -17.18
CA GLN A 272 -16.47 -3.78 -18.49
C GLN A 272 -15.11 -3.80 -19.21
N TRP A 273 -14.00 -3.75 -18.47
CA TRP A 273 -12.65 -3.89 -19.01
C TRP A 273 -12.45 -5.27 -19.64
N GLU A 274 -12.79 -6.35 -18.94
CA GLU A 274 -12.73 -7.72 -19.45
C GLU A 274 -13.61 -7.92 -20.69
N GLU A 275 -14.85 -7.41 -20.66
CA GLU A 275 -15.75 -7.45 -21.81
C GLU A 275 -15.16 -6.71 -23.03
N THR A 276 -14.52 -5.55 -22.80
CA THR A 276 -14.00 -4.67 -23.87
C THR A 276 -12.66 -5.14 -24.43
N PHE A 277 -11.73 -5.60 -23.59
CA PHE A 277 -10.34 -5.87 -23.95
C PHE A 277 -9.92 -7.34 -23.83
N GLY A 278 -10.74 -8.20 -23.22
CA GLY A 278 -10.47 -9.64 -23.10
C GLY A 278 -9.32 -9.99 -22.15
N SER A 279 -8.87 -9.03 -21.34
CA SER A 279 -7.79 -9.14 -20.35
C SER A 279 -8.29 -8.72 -18.96
N ARG A 280 -7.50 -9.02 -17.92
CA ARG A 280 -7.79 -8.60 -16.54
C ARG A 280 -7.45 -7.13 -16.30
N TYR A 281 -8.25 -6.50 -15.46
CA TYR A 281 -8.06 -5.10 -15.04
C TYR A 281 -7.17 -4.94 -13.81
N TRP A 282 -7.25 -5.90 -12.88
CA TRP A 282 -6.36 -5.94 -11.72
C TRP A 282 -4.92 -6.21 -12.19
N LYS A 283 -3.93 -5.68 -11.48
CA LYS A 283 -2.50 -5.81 -11.81
C LYS A 283 -1.64 -5.88 -10.55
N ALA A 284 -0.64 -6.76 -10.55
CA ALA A 284 0.27 -6.93 -9.42
C ALA A 284 1.00 -5.62 -9.09
N GLY A 285 1.12 -5.30 -7.80
CA GLY A 285 1.69 -4.04 -7.34
C GLY A 285 0.88 -2.77 -7.65
N ALA A 286 -0.27 -2.83 -8.34
CA ALA A 286 -1.15 -1.69 -8.62
C ALA A 286 -2.47 -1.71 -7.80
N MET A 287 -2.66 -2.74 -6.97
CA MET A 287 -3.79 -2.85 -6.06
C MET A 287 -3.54 -2.08 -4.75
N HIS A 288 -4.61 -1.79 -4.01
CA HIS A 288 -4.53 -1.16 -2.69
C HIS A 288 -3.65 -1.96 -1.74
N ARG A 289 -2.63 -1.32 -1.14
CA ARG A 289 -1.67 -1.98 -0.25
C ARG A 289 -2.30 -2.29 1.11
N SER A 290 -2.69 -1.22 1.80
CA SER A 290 -3.36 -1.15 3.09
C SER A 290 -3.53 0.34 3.41
N ASP A 291 -4.14 0.66 4.55
CA ASP A 291 -3.93 1.98 5.16
C ASP A 291 -2.44 2.21 5.45
N ALA A 292 -2.01 3.46 5.46
CA ALA A 292 -0.67 3.84 5.89
C ALA A 292 -0.41 3.40 7.35
N PRO A 293 0.85 3.08 7.71
CA PRO A 293 1.22 2.74 9.07
C PRO A 293 1.23 3.97 9.98
N SER A 294 1.23 3.72 11.28
CA SER A 294 1.15 4.74 12.32
C SER A 294 2.44 5.58 12.36
N PRO A 295 2.37 6.92 12.39
CA PRO A 295 3.56 7.75 12.60
C PRO A 295 4.20 7.46 13.95
N LEU A 296 5.53 7.38 13.98
CA LEU A 296 6.29 7.26 15.23
C LEU A 296 6.30 8.61 15.95
N LYS A 297 5.87 8.62 17.22
CA LYS A 297 5.90 9.81 18.09
C LYS A 297 7.30 9.98 18.67
N ILE A 298 8.16 10.74 18.01
CA ILE A 298 9.55 10.99 18.45
C ILE A 298 9.87 12.47 18.28
N SER A 299 10.35 13.10 19.36
CA SER A 299 10.92 14.44 19.34
C SER A 299 12.35 14.39 18.79
N LEU A 300 12.54 14.52 17.46
CA LEU A 300 13.88 14.44 16.86
C LEU A 300 14.89 15.44 17.45
N GLY A 301 14.42 16.57 18.01
CA GLY A 301 15.26 17.58 18.65
C GLY A 301 15.99 17.11 19.92
N GLU A 302 15.54 16.04 20.57
CA GLU A 302 16.23 15.45 21.74
C GLU A 302 17.38 14.53 21.34
N LEU A 303 17.41 14.11 20.06
CA LEU A 303 18.34 13.10 19.59
C LEU A 303 19.62 13.72 19.02
N ASP A 304 19.67 15.01 18.71
CA ASP A 304 20.63 15.61 17.76
C ASP A 304 22.05 15.89 18.32
N ASN A 305 22.64 14.92 19.03
CA ASN A 305 24.06 14.90 19.39
C ASN A 305 24.91 14.40 18.20
N SER A 306 25.18 15.28 17.23
CA SER A 306 25.96 14.94 16.05
C SER A 306 27.48 14.87 16.30
N ASN A 307 28.00 13.67 16.56
CA ASN A 307 29.43 13.39 16.38
C ASN A 307 29.75 13.21 14.89
N LYS A 308 30.04 14.32 14.19
CA LYS A 308 30.55 14.31 12.82
C LYS A 308 32.00 13.80 12.78
N ASN A 309 32.18 12.49 12.57
CA ASN A 309 33.47 11.87 12.25
C ASN A 309 33.30 10.76 11.19
N ASP A 310 32.95 11.15 9.97
CA ASP A 310 32.90 10.25 8.81
C ASP A 310 34.26 10.19 8.09
N THR A 311 35.14 9.28 8.52
CA THR A 311 36.19 8.70 7.63
C THR A 311 36.69 7.32 8.07
N ALA A 312 35.86 6.51 8.72
CA ALA A 312 36.20 5.10 8.99
C ALA A 312 35.73 4.22 7.81
N SER A 313 36.67 3.67 7.05
CA SER A 313 36.37 2.59 6.10
C SER A 313 35.89 1.36 6.88
N ASN A 314 34.62 0.99 6.73
CA ASN A 314 34.03 -0.19 7.39
C ASN A 314 34.63 -1.49 6.81
N GLN A 315 35.82 -1.88 7.27
CA GLN A 315 36.50 -3.09 6.79
C GLN A 315 35.60 -4.34 6.93
N TYR A 316 34.78 -4.40 7.99
CA TYR A 316 33.84 -5.50 8.23
C TYR A 316 32.59 -5.52 7.32
N GLN A 317 32.24 -4.44 6.61
CA GLN A 317 31.18 -4.52 5.58
C GLN A 317 31.59 -5.43 4.41
N SER A 318 32.89 -5.63 4.17
CA SER A 318 33.37 -6.60 3.18
C SER A 318 33.32 -8.06 3.66
N ILE A 319 33.19 -8.29 4.98
CA ILE A 319 33.28 -9.61 5.61
C ILE A 319 31.90 -10.30 5.70
N ILE A 320 30.80 -9.56 5.71
CA ILE A 320 29.44 -10.12 5.65
C ILE A 320 28.78 -9.72 4.32
N GLN A 321 28.80 -10.65 3.37
CA GLN A 321 28.02 -10.56 2.13
C GLN A 321 26.65 -11.19 2.37
N LEU A 322 25.59 -10.39 2.36
CA LEU A 322 24.21 -10.88 2.45
C LEU A 322 23.72 -11.43 1.09
N PRO A 323 22.90 -12.49 1.06
CA PRO A 323 22.35 -13.03 -0.19
C PRO A 323 21.53 -12.01 -0.97
N LYS A 324 21.91 -11.74 -2.23
CA LYS A 324 21.23 -10.78 -3.12
C LYS A 324 20.07 -11.43 -3.86
N LYS A 325 19.08 -11.91 -3.11
CA LYS A 325 17.82 -12.46 -3.64
C LYS A 325 16.92 -11.34 -4.18
N LYS A 326 16.07 -11.67 -5.16
CA LYS A 326 15.05 -10.76 -5.69
C LYS A 326 13.66 -11.33 -5.46
N LEU A 327 12.69 -10.44 -5.31
CA LEU A 327 11.27 -10.78 -5.13
C LEU A 327 10.42 -10.18 -6.24
N ILE A 328 9.38 -10.90 -6.60
CA ILE A 328 8.23 -10.40 -7.38
C ILE A 328 6.94 -10.64 -6.60
N GLU A 329 5.99 -9.75 -6.77
CA GLU A 329 4.59 -10.00 -6.43
C GLU A 329 3.87 -10.56 -7.64
N VAL A 330 3.09 -11.62 -7.43
CA VAL A 330 2.37 -12.34 -8.48
C VAL A 330 0.89 -12.33 -8.15
N MET A 331 0.07 -11.93 -9.12
CA MET A 331 -1.38 -12.05 -9.09
C MET A 331 -1.85 -13.08 -10.13
N VAL A 332 -2.75 -13.97 -9.73
CA VAL A 332 -3.16 -15.16 -10.50
C VAL A 332 -4.67 -15.36 -10.44
N GLU A 333 -5.31 -15.57 -11.60
CA GLU A 333 -6.71 -15.99 -11.69
C GLU A 333 -6.85 -17.15 -12.67
N ILE A 334 -7.60 -18.18 -12.28
CA ILE A 334 -8.02 -19.25 -13.17
C ILE A 334 -9.31 -18.80 -13.86
N VAL A 335 -9.23 -18.53 -15.16
CA VAL A 335 -10.28 -17.86 -15.94
C VAL A 335 -11.38 -18.83 -16.37
N GLU A 336 -10.98 -19.94 -16.97
CA GLU A 336 -11.88 -20.89 -17.64
C GLU A 336 -11.19 -22.25 -17.77
N VAL A 337 -11.98 -23.34 -17.77
CA VAL A 337 -11.53 -24.71 -18.07
C VAL A 337 -12.29 -25.21 -19.28
N ARG A 338 -11.59 -25.82 -20.24
CA ARG A 338 -12.16 -26.44 -21.45
C ARG A 338 -11.72 -27.89 -21.60
N ASP A 339 -12.48 -28.64 -22.40
CA ASP A 339 -12.25 -30.05 -22.71
C ASP A 339 -12.26 -30.97 -21.48
N LEU A 340 -12.99 -30.58 -20.42
CA LEU A 340 -13.18 -31.37 -19.21
C LEU A 340 -14.00 -32.66 -19.51
N PRO A 341 -13.54 -33.87 -19.13
CA PRO A 341 -14.32 -35.08 -19.33
C PRO A 341 -15.58 -35.11 -18.47
N ALA A 342 -16.69 -35.64 -19.01
CA ALA A 342 -18.01 -35.63 -18.36
C ALA A 342 -18.05 -36.32 -16.97
N GLU A 343 -17.11 -37.21 -16.68
CA GLU A 343 -16.92 -37.84 -15.37
C GLU A 343 -16.53 -36.85 -14.26
N HIS A 344 -16.01 -35.67 -14.62
CA HIS A 344 -15.39 -34.69 -13.71
C HIS A 344 -16.25 -33.42 -13.54
N ASN A 345 -17.57 -33.51 -13.75
CA ASN A 345 -18.55 -32.44 -13.58
C ASN A 345 -18.76 -31.93 -12.13
N GLY A 346 -17.95 -32.40 -11.17
CA GLY A 346 -18.01 -31.99 -9.76
C GLY A 346 -17.24 -30.70 -9.49
N GLY A 347 -16.85 -30.52 -8.22
CA GLY A 347 -16.02 -29.38 -7.82
C GLY A 347 -14.65 -29.45 -8.49
N LEU A 348 -14.13 -28.29 -8.93
CA LEU A 348 -12.78 -28.16 -9.48
C LEU A 348 -11.93 -27.24 -8.60
N SER A 349 -10.66 -27.57 -8.43
CA SER A 349 -9.67 -26.71 -7.81
C SER A 349 -8.35 -26.76 -8.58
N VAL A 350 -7.52 -25.73 -8.44
CA VAL A 350 -6.13 -25.75 -8.92
C VAL A 350 -5.22 -25.69 -7.70
N ILE A 351 -4.27 -26.60 -7.63
CA ILE A 351 -3.15 -26.49 -6.71
C ILE A 351 -2.06 -25.73 -7.47
N LEU A 352 -1.74 -24.53 -6.97
CA LEU A 352 -0.61 -23.75 -7.42
C LEU A 352 0.57 -24.04 -6.51
N SER A 353 1.68 -24.49 -7.07
CA SER A 353 2.94 -24.68 -6.35
C SER A 353 4.11 -24.15 -7.20
N LYS A 354 5.33 -24.19 -6.66
CA LYS A 354 6.55 -23.80 -7.37
C LYS A 354 7.49 -24.99 -7.35
N LYS A 355 8.02 -25.35 -8.53
CA LYS A 355 8.85 -26.56 -8.71
C LYS A 355 10.19 -26.45 -7.97
N GLN A 356 10.75 -25.26 -7.95
CA GLN A 356 11.89 -24.87 -7.13
C GLN A 356 11.33 -24.06 -5.95
N PRO A 357 11.08 -24.70 -4.78
CA PRO A 357 10.48 -24.01 -3.64
C PRO A 357 11.37 -22.85 -3.20
N ASP A 358 10.74 -21.78 -2.71
CA ASP A 358 11.41 -20.68 -2.01
C ASP A 358 10.65 -20.39 -0.71
N LEU A 359 11.29 -19.67 0.22
CA LEU A 359 10.68 -19.36 1.53
C LEU A 359 9.47 -18.42 1.47
N TYR A 360 9.21 -17.81 0.32
CA TYR A 360 8.18 -16.81 0.14
C TYR A 360 6.87 -17.45 -0.35
N PHE A 361 6.92 -18.62 -0.99
CA PHE A 361 5.75 -19.33 -1.50
C PHE A 361 5.74 -20.85 -1.23
N ASN A 362 5.00 -21.25 -0.20
CA ASN A 362 4.77 -22.65 0.19
C ASN A 362 3.60 -23.35 -0.54
N GLY A 363 3.23 -22.88 -1.73
CA GLY A 363 2.05 -23.38 -2.46
C GLY A 363 0.71 -22.82 -1.96
N ARG A 364 -0.33 -22.92 -2.80
CA ARG A 364 -1.69 -22.44 -2.51
C ARG A 364 -2.72 -23.21 -3.34
N ARG A 365 -3.80 -23.66 -2.71
CA ARG A 365 -4.99 -24.18 -3.42
C ARG A 365 -5.95 -23.03 -3.74
N MET A 366 -6.49 -23.03 -4.96
CA MET A 366 -7.49 -22.08 -5.46
C MET A 366 -8.73 -22.86 -5.93
N SER A 367 -9.93 -22.41 -5.61
CA SER A 367 -11.17 -23.07 -6.05
C SER A 367 -11.67 -22.50 -7.38
N ILE A 368 -11.98 -23.37 -8.35
CA ILE A 368 -12.66 -22.98 -9.59
C ILE A 368 -14.17 -23.15 -9.35
N LEU A 369 -14.79 -22.17 -8.71
CA LEU A 369 -16.24 -22.19 -8.44
C LEU A 369 -17.03 -21.97 -9.74
N SER A 370 -17.62 -23.05 -10.25
CA SER A 370 -18.55 -22.99 -11.38
C SER A 370 -19.79 -22.16 -11.02
N LYS A 371 -20.05 -21.11 -11.83
CA LYS A 371 -21.28 -20.28 -11.86
C LYS A 371 -21.65 -19.45 -10.62
N ALA A 372 -20.91 -19.45 -9.50
CA ALA A 372 -21.28 -18.71 -8.29
C ALA A 372 -20.34 -17.54 -7.90
N ALA A 373 -20.68 -16.34 -8.40
CA ALA A 373 -20.49 -15.01 -7.80
C ALA A 373 -19.10 -14.48 -7.32
N LYS A 374 -18.04 -15.28 -7.14
CA LYS A 374 -16.73 -14.73 -6.73
C LYS A 374 -15.55 -15.45 -7.40
N LYS A 375 -14.82 -14.73 -8.25
CA LYS A 375 -13.51 -15.14 -8.78
C LYS A 375 -12.50 -15.16 -7.63
N ASP A 376 -11.76 -16.26 -7.49
CA ASP A 376 -10.65 -16.36 -6.55
C ASP A 376 -9.36 -15.91 -7.24
N VAL A 377 -8.84 -14.77 -6.80
CA VAL A 377 -7.57 -14.21 -7.28
C VAL A 377 -6.52 -14.44 -6.20
N ALA A 378 -5.51 -15.26 -6.51
CA ALA A 378 -4.38 -15.45 -5.62
C ALA A 378 -3.38 -14.32 -5.80
N VAL A 379 -2.94 -13.74 -4.67
CA VAL A 379 -1.82 -12.81 -4.58
C VAL A 379 -0.79 -13.45 -3.66
N PHE A 380 0.47 -13.50 -4.08
CA PHE A 380 1.60 -13.98 -3.29
C PHE A 380 2.90 -13.33 -3.77
N ARG A 381 4.01 -13.63 -3.08
CA ARG A 381 5.36 -13.23 -3.49
C ARG A 381 6.23 -14.47 -3.62
N CYS A 382 7.15 -14.44 -4.57
CA CYS A 382 8.13 -15.51 -4.79
C CYS A 382 9.40 -14.93 -5.41
N GLU A 383 10.44 -15.75 -5.47
CA GLU A 383 11.62 -15.42 -6.28
C GLU A 383 11.29 -15.52 -7.78
N PRO A 384 11.85 -14.64 -8.64
CA PRO A 384 11.63 -14.61 -10.10
C PRO A 384 12.34 -15.76 -10.85
N THR A 385 12.51 -16.91 -10.21
CA THR A 385 13.33 -18.05 -10.63
C THR A 385 12.48 -19.31 -10.70
N GLY A 386 12.82 -20.24 -11.60
CA GLY A 386 12.13 -21.53 -11.68
C GLY A 386 10.75 -21.50 -12.35
N GLU A 387 9.91 -22.48 -12.02
CA GLU A 387 8.64 -22.77 -12.70
C GLU A 387 7.47 -22.81 -11.72
N LEU A 388 6.38 -22.10 -12.05
CA LEU A 388 5.08 -22.26 -11.39
C LEU A 388 4.37 -23.50 -11.94
N ILE A 389 3.82 -24.31 -11.04
CA ILE A 389 3.06 -25.54 -11.34
C ILE A 389 1.58 -25.28 -11.07
N PHE A 390 0.73 -25.63 -12.03
CA PHE A 390 -0.73 -25.56 -11.93
C PHE A 390 -1.32 -26.95 -12.13
N GLU A 391 -1.72 -27.60 -11.04
CA GLU A 391 -2.33 -28.94 -11.07
C GLU A 391 -3.85 -28.81 -10.97
N LEU A 392 -4.58 -29.21 -12.01
CA LEU A 392 -6.04 -29.21 -11.98
C LEU A 392 -6.55 -30.46 -11.26
N VAL A 393 -7.36 -30.28 -10.23
CA VAL A 393 -7.92 -31.34 -9.38
C VAL A 393 -9.44 -31.36 -9.49
N SER A 394 -10.02 -32.56 -9.57
CA SER A 394 -11.47 -32.77 -9.54
C SER A 394 -11.90 -33.55 -8.30
N TYR A 395 -13.02 -33.11 -7.74
CA TYR A 395 -13.78 -33.78 -6.71
C TYR A 395 -14.98 -34.49 -7.37
N PRO A 396 -14.96 -35.82 -7.54
CA PRO A 396 -16.08 -36.53 -8.15
C PRO A 396 -17.33 -36.45 -7.27
N SER A 397 -18.44 -36.01 -7.85
CA SER A 397 -19.74 -35.90 -7.16
C SER A 397 -20.23 -37.27 -6.68
N SER A 398 -20.27 -37.48 -5.36
CA SER A 398 -20.67 -38.76 -4.78
C SER A 398 -22.18 -38.87 -4.59
N VAL A 399 -22.79 -39.90 -5.18
CA VAL A 399 -24.15 -40.38 -4.83
C VAL A 399 -24.10 -41.45 -3.71
N SER A 400 -22.90 -41.87 -3.30
CA SER A 400 -22.67 -42.91 -2.28
C SER A 400 -21.67 -42.45 -1.20
N HIS A 401 -21.87 -42.90 0.04
CA HIS A 401 -21.18 -42.43 1.26
C HIS A 401 -19.68 -42.79 1.38
N ILE A 402 -18.96 -43.01 0.28
CA ILE A 402 -17.52 -43.28 0.27
C ILE A 402 -16.81 -42.11 -0.41
N ALA A 403 -16.04 -41.34 0.36
CA ALA A 403 -15.21 -40.28 -0.17
C ALA A 403 -14.14 -40.86 -1.12
N ARG A 404 -14.27 -40.58 -2.42
CA ARG A 404 -13.22 -40.90 -3.40
C ARG A 404 -12.04 -39.93 -3.22
N PRO A 405 -10.79 -40.39 -3.41
CA PRO A 405 -9.61 -39.53 -3.33
C PRO A 405 -9.61 -38.47 -4.43
N GLU A 406 -8.93 -37.35 -4.16
CA GLU A 406 -8.70 -36.27 -5.12
C GLU A 406 -8.02 -36.80 -6.38
N LYS A 407 -8.53 -36.45 -7.58
CA LYS A 407 -7.93 -36.86 -8.84
C LYS A 407 -7.32 -35.65 -9.56
N ILE A 408 -6.00 -35.67 -9.74
CA ILE A 408 -5.29 -34.71 -10.60
C ILE A 408 -5.61 -35.07 -12.06
N LEU A 409 -6.18 -34.13 -12.80
CA LEU A 409 -6.54 -34.28 -14.22
C LEU A 409 -5.36 -33.98 -15.15
N GLY A 410 -4.47 -33.09 -14.72
CA GLY A 410 -3.24 -32.77 -15.42
C GLY A 410 -2.59 -31.48 -14.92
N THR A 411 -1.41 -31.19 -15.45
CA THR A 411 -0.52 -30.16 -14.93
C THR A 411 -0.04 -29.21 -16.04
N ALA A 412 -0.03 -27.91 -15.77
CA ALA A 412 0.68 -26.90 -16.57
C ALA A 412 1.90 -26.37 -15.81
N LEU A 413 2.95 -26.04 -16.57
CA LEU A 413 4.19 -25.43 -16.08
C LEU A 413 4.38 -24.07 -16.74
N ILE A 414 4.75 -23.06 -15.96
CA ILE A 414 5.03 -21.70 -16.44
C ILE A 414 6.38 -21.24 -15.90
N SER A 415 7.35 -21.11 -16.80
CA SER A 415 8.69 -20.58 -16.54
C SER A 415 8.63 -19.10 -16.13
N LEU A 416 9.05 -18.78 -14.90
CA LEU A 416 9.19 -17.40 -14.45
C LEU A 416 10.36 -16.71 -15.16
N HIS A 417 11.42 -17.45 -15.47
CA HIS A 417 12.60 -16.92 -16.16
C HIS A 417 12.24 -16.30 -17.52
N ASP A 418 11.34 -16.91 -18.29
CA ASP A 418 10.95 -16.38 -19.60
C ASP A 418 10.05 -15.14 -19.50
N LEU A 419 9.23 -15.05 -18.45
CA LEU A 419 8.37 -13.89 -18.20
C LEU A 419 9.13 -12.70 -17.61
N MET A 420 10.26 -12.95 -16.94
CA MET A 420 11.10 -11.93 -16.29
C MET A 420 12.25 -11.41 -17.18
N LYS A 421 12.33 -11.84 -18.44
CA LYS A 421 13.26 -11.30 -19.44
C LYS A 421 12.92 -9.84 -19.76
N THR A 422 13.95 -9.00 -19.93
CA THR A 422 13.80 -7.59 -20.33
C THR A 422 12.95 -7.45 -21.60
N GLY A 423 11.92 -6.61 -21.55
CA GLY A 423 10.97 -6.41 -22.66
C GLY A 423 9.81 -7.41 -22.69
N SER A 424 9.74 -8.38 -21.77
CA SER A 424 8.54 -9.21 -21.59
C SER A 424 7.43 -8.40 -20.90
N PRO A 425 6.15 -8.65 -21.24
CA PRO A 425 5.03 -7.97 -20.59
C PRO A 425 4.86 -8.46 -19.15
N LEU A 426 4.51 -7.54 -18.24
CA LEU A 426 4.24 -7.82 -16.83
C LEU A 426 2.84 -8.41 -16.58
N SER A 427 2.16 -8.82 -17.65
CA SER A 427 0.93 -9.61 -17.59
C SER A 427 0.81 -10.54 -18.80
N ILE A 428 0.25 -11.73 -18.57
CA ILE A 428 -0.12 -12.67 -19.63
C ILE A 428 -1.47 -13.30 -19.32
N GLU A 429 -2.29 -13.55 -20.34
CA GLU A 429 -3.49 -14.36 -20.24
C GLU A 429 -3.54 -15.32 -21.43
N LYS A 430 -3.43 -16.62 -21.17
CA LYS A 430 -3.27 -17.65 -22.21
C LYS A 430 -3.96 -18.95 -21.85
N TRP A 431 -4.25 -19.76 -22.86
CA TRP A 431 -4.65 -21.16 -22.73
C TRP A 431 -3.41 -22.05 -22.59
N PHE A 432 -3.44 -22.95 -21.61
CA PHE A 432 -2.42 -23.95 -21.36
C PHE A 432 -3.05 -25.34 -21.45
N ALA A 433 -2.56 -26.17 -22.36
CA ALA A 433 -2.93 -27.58 -22.43
C ALA A 433 -2.27 -28.33 -21.27
N LEU A 434 -3.07 -29.00 -20.44
CA LEU A 434 -2.59 -29.75 -19.29
C LEU A 434 -1.97 -31.08 -19.71
N VAL A 435 -0.78 -31.37 -19.20
CA VAL A 435 -0.14 -32.69 -19.36
C VAL A 435 -0.82 -33.68 -18.41
N PRO A 436 -1.40 -34.80 -18.90
CA PRO A 436 -2.06 -35.77 -18.01
C PRO A 436 -1.06 -36.53 -17.13
N ASN A 437 -1.35 -36.66 -15.83
CA ASN A 437 -0.50 -37.43 -14.89
C ASN A 437 -0.61 -38.95 -15.07
N SER A 438 -1.71 -39.44 -15.65
CA SER A 438 -1.88 -40.84 -16.03
C SER A 438 -1.77 -40.99 -17.54
N GLY A 439 -0.89 -41.86 -18.03
CA GLY A 439 -0.59 -42.10 -19.44
C GLY A 439 -1.69 -42.79 -20.25
N ILE A 440 -2.96 -42.38 -20.06
CA ILE A 440 -4.10 -42.83 -20.85
C ILE A 440 -4.03 -42.15 -22.22
N VAL A 441 -3.35 -42.82 -23.15
CA VAL A 441 -3.25 -42.41 -24.55
C VAL A 441 -4.64 -42.46 -25.18
N GLY A 442 -5.26 -41.31 -25.45
CA GLY A 442 -6.48 -41.24 -26.29
C GLY A 442 -7.44 -40.08 -26.03
N SER A 443 -7.43 -39.44 -24.86
CA SER A 443 -8.29 -38.26 -24.60
C SER A 443 -7.66 -36.96 -25.10
N LYS A 444 -8.50 -35.98 -25.47
CA LYS A 444 -8.03 -34.61 -25.69
C LYS A 444 -7.47 -34.04 -24.37
N PRO A 445 -6.38 -33.25 -24.39
CA PRO A 445 -5.88 -32.61 -23.19
C PRO A 445 -6.88 -31.58 -22.68
N VAL A 446 -7.09 -31.55 -21.37
CA VAL A 446 -7.88 -30.51 -20.71
C VAL A 446 -7.13 -29.19 -20.85
N ASN A 447 -7.84 -28.11 -21.16
CA ASN A 447 -7.24 -26.79 -21.37
C ASN A 447 -7.60 -25.83 -20.23
N LEU A 448 -6.61 -25.13 -19.69
CA LEU A 448 -6.76 -24.20 -18.57
C LEU A 448 -6.39 -22.79 -19.02
N ARG A 449 -7.30 -21.82 -18.91
CA ARG A 449 -7.01 -20.40 -19.18
C ARG A 449 -6.54 -19.75 -17.89
N ILE A 450 -5.31 -19.28 -17.87
CA ILE A 450 -4.66 -18.69 -16.70
C ILE A 450 -4.32 -17.23 -17.02
N ALA A 451 -4.73 -16.33 -16.14
CA ALA A 451 -4.32 -14.92 -16.15
C ALA A 451 -3.27 -14.70 -15.05
N LEU A 452 -2.15 -14.06 -15.41
CA LEU A 452 -1.03 -13.76 -14.53
C LEU A 452 -0.62 -12.30 -14.67
N SER A 453 -0.27 -11.65 -13.56
CA SER A 453 0.38 -10.35 -13.53
C SER A 453 1.51 -10.34 -12.51
N PHE A 454 2.56 -9.55 -12.80
CA PHE A 454 3.81 -9.52 -12.05
C PHE A 454 4.25 -8.08 -11.77
N THR A 455 4.95 -7.86 -10.66
CA THR A 455 5.79 -6.66 -10.50
C THR A 455 7.17 -6.91 -11.13
N PRO A 456 7.87 -5.85 -11.60
CA PRO A 456 9.31 -5.91 -11.82
C PRO A 456 10.06 -6.45 -10.59
N PRO A 457 11.11 -7.26 -10.76
CA PRO A 457 11.89 -7.79 -9.63
C PRO A 457 12.53 -6.69 -8.76
N VAL A 458 12.22 -6.71 -7.46
CA VAL A 458 12.78 -5.82 -6.43
C VAL A 458 13.76 -6.58 -5.53
N GLN A 459 14.65 -5.87 -4.83
CA GLN A 459 15.55 -6.49 -3.86
C GLN A 459 14.76 -7.12 -2.71
N ALA A 460 15.08 -8.38 -2.37
CA ALA A 460 14.50 -9.05 -1.22
C ALA A 460 15.18 -8.61 0.09
N PRO A 461 14.44 -8.49 1.20
CA PRO A 461 15.03 -8.44 2.53
C PRO A 461 15.77 -9.74 2.83
N SER A 462 16.95 -9.68 3.45
CA SER A 462 17.68 -10.87 3.88
C SER A 462 17.14 -11.34 5.23
N LEU A 463 16.60 -12.55 5.30
CA LEU A 463 16.29 -13.22 6.56
C LEU A 463 17.51 -14.03 7.06
N LEU A 464 17.79 -13.93 8.35
CA LEU A 464 18.88 -14.57 9.05
C LEU A 464 18.37 -15.24 10.32
N HIS A 465 18.98 -16.35 10.72
CA HIS A 465 18.65 -17.07 11.95
C HIS A 465 19.88 -17.26 12.83
N MET A 466 19.70 -17.13 14.14
CA MET A 466 20.72 -17.39 15.15
C MET A 466 20.48 -18.75 15.81
N VAL A 467 21.43 -19.65 15.61
CA VAL A 467 21.38 -21.03 16.13
C VAL A 467 22.50 -21.21 17.14
N GLN A 468 22.15 -21.44 18.40
CA GLN A 468 23.14 -21.73 19.44
C GLN A 468 23.73 -23.13 19.20
N THR A 469 25.02 -23.20 18.95
CA THR A 469 25.76 -24.44 18.78
C THR A 469 26.46 -24.82 20.09
N ARG A 470 26.22 -26.05 20.55
CA ARG A 470 27.03 -26.67 21.61
C ARG A 470 28.21 -27.40 20.97
N PRO A 471 29.40 -27.43 21.61
CA PRO A 471 30.48 -28.29 21.18
C PRO A 471 30.02 -29.75 21.11
N CYS A 472 30.21 -30.42 19.97
CA CYS A 472 29.89 -31.83 19.84
C CYS A 472 31.06 -32.65 20.41
N THR A 473 30.87 -33.27 21.58
CA THR A 473 31.90 -34.05 22.29
C THR A 473 32.08 -35.44 21.70
N THR A 474 32.60 -35.52 20.47
CA THR A 474 32.99 -36.80 19.85
C THR A 474 34.38 -37.26 20.29
N SER A 475 34.52 -37.63 21.57
CA SER A 475 35.51 -38.63 22.00
C SER A 475 35.18 -39.16 23.41
N CYS A 476 34.97 -40.46 23.53
CA CYS A 476 34.72 -41.13 24.81
C CYS A 476 36.04 -41.39 25.56
N PHE A 477 36.51 -40.42 26.36
CA PHE A 477 37.57 -40.65 27.35
C PHE A 477 37.23 -39.96 28.69
N PHE A 478 37.58 -40.63 29.79
CA PHE A 478 37.12 -40.33 31.14
C PHE A 478 37.66 -38.99 31.69
N PRO A 479 36.92 -38.32 32.60
CA PRO A 479 37.35 -37.05 33.17
C PRO A 479 38.41 -37.23 34.26
N LEU A 480 39.46 -36.40 34.21
CA LEU A 480 40.33 -36.12 35.35
C LEU A 480 40.22 -34.63 35.69
N SER A 481 40.09 -34.34 36.99
CA SER A 481 39.65 -33.06 37.53
C SER A 481 40.62 -31.90 37.26
N GLY A 482 40.11 -30.74 36.81
CA GLY A 482 40.90 -29.51 36.78
C GLY A 482 40.22 -28.32 36.09
N SER A 483 39.79 -27.34 36.89
CA SER A 483 39.25 -26.02 36.48
C SER A 483 37.90 -25.97 35.76
N PHE A 484 37.11 -24.94 36.08
CA PHE A 484 35.88 -24.58 35.35
C PHE A 484 36.25 -24.04 33.97
N GLN A 485 36.23 -24.88 32.93
CA GLN A 485 36.04 -24.41 31.57
C GLN A 485 34.55 -24.05 31.41
N GLN A 486 34.24 -22.78 31.18
CA GLN A 486 32.94 -22.43 30.59
C GLN A 486 32.94 -23.03 29.17
N ASP A 487 31.96 -23.88 28.86
CA ASP A 487 31.80 -24.42 27.51
C ASP A 487 31.82 -23.28 26.48
N GLU A 488 32.68 -23.37 25.46
CA GLU A 488 32.72 -22.39 24.35
C GLU A 488 31.42 -22.50 23.53
N THR A 489 30.33 -21.91 24.02
CA THR A 489 29.07 -21.82 23.28
C THR A 489 29.20 -20.74 22.20
N TRP A 490 28.98 -21.14 20.95
CA TRP A 490 29.02 -20.27 19.78
C TRP A 490 27.61 -20.13 19.21
N THR A 491 27.20 -18.91 18.89
CA THR A 491 25.97 -18.63 18.15
C THR A 491 26.31 -18.55 16.67
N CYS A 492 25.85 -19.52 15.90
CA CYS A 492 25.98 -19.57 14.45
C CYS A 492 24.88 -18.70 13.82
N VAL A 493 25.26 -17.72 13.01
CA VAL A 493 24.34 -16.94 12.18
C VAL A 493 24.28 -17.60 10.82
N VAL A 494 23.10 -18.05 10.41
CA VAL A 494 22.83 -18.67 9.10
C VAL A 494 21.87 -17.83 8.29
N ASP A 495 21.94 -17.95 6.96
CA ASP A 495 20.94 -17.40 6.05
C ASP A 495 19.70 -18.30 5.89
N GLU A 496 18.77 -17.83 5.07
CA GLU A 496 17.58 -18.53 4.60
C GLU A 496 17.81 -19.97 4.10
N ASP A 497 18.94 -20.22 3.45
CA ASP A 497 19.25 -21.47 2.77
C ASP A 497 20.11 -22.39 3.68
N GLY A 498 20.36 -21.96 4.93
CA GLY A 498 21.16 -22.66 5.93
C GLY A 498 22.67 -22.44 5.82
N ASN A 499 23.13 -21.55 4.94
CA ASN A 499 24.56 -21.25 4.82
C ASN A 499 25.03 -20.44 6.02
N ARG A 500 26.17 -20.84 6.61
CA ARG A 500 26.79 -20.11 7.72
C ARG A 500 27.38 -18.78 7.23
N ILE A 501 26.89 -17.68 7.79
CA ILE A 501 27.42 -16.33 7.59
C ILE A 501 28.59 -16.05 8.55
N ILE A 502 28.36 -16.18 9.87
CA ILE A 502 29.37 -15.90 10.89
C ILE A 502 29.05 -16.64 12.19
N ASN A 503 30.08 -17.03 12.94
CA ASN A 503 29.92 -17.53 14.31
C ASN A 503 30.25 -16.39 15.30
N LEU A 504 29.44 -16.21 16.34
CA LEU A 504 29.60 -15.20 17.38
C LEU A 504 29.74 -15.84 18.76
N GLN A 505 30.58 -15.27 19.61
CA GLN A 505 30.77 -15.68 21.00
C GLN A 505 30.90 -14.46 21.89
N MET A 506 30.25 -14.49 23.06
CA MET A 506 30.47 -13.49 24.10
C MET A 506 31.68 -13.87 24.96
N ARG A 507 32.65 -12.97 25.09
CA ARG A 507 33.85 -13.13 25.93
C ARG A 507 33.78 -12.18 27.11
N TYR A 508 33.84 -12.76 28.31
CA TYR A 508 33.96 -12.03 29.57
C TYR A 508 35.38 -12.23 30.12
N SER A 509 36.08 -11.16 30.49
CA SER A 509 37.36 -11.28 31.19
C SER A 509 37.41 -10.39 32.44
N LYS A 510 37.71 -11.02 33.57
CA LYS A 510 37.97 -10.35 34.85
C LYS A 510 39.45 -9.98 34.94
N LYS A 511 39.76 -8.70 35.06
CA LYS A 511 41.08 -8.23 35.50
C LYS A 511 40.97 -7.70 36.92
N ALA A 512 41.98 -7.97 37.75
CA ALA A 512 41.93 -7.72 39.19
C ALA A 512 41.75 -6.25 39.60
N GLU A 513 41.99 -5.29 38.69
CA GLU A 513 42.02 -3.85 38.98
C GLU A 513 41.27 -2.98 37.93
N ALA A 514 40.42 -3.58 37.08
CA ALA A 514 39.67 -2.84 36.05
C ALA A 514 38.24 -3.37 35.88
N LYS A 515 37.33 -2.52 35.38
CA LYS A 515 35.94 -2.90 35.03
C LYS A 515 35.92 -4.16 34.16
N ASP A 516 34.91 -5.02 34.36
CA ASP A 516 34.71 -6.25 33.59
C ASP A 516 34.75 -5.97 32.07
N LYS A 517 35.71 -6.57 31.37
CA LYS A 517 35.81 -6.43 29.92
C LYS A 517 34.87 -7.42 29.24
N LYS A 518 33.91 -6.92 28.48
CA LYS A 518 32.99 -7.72 27.64
C LYS A 518 33.29 -7.46 26.17
N GLU A 519 33.44 -8.52 25.38
CA GLU A 519 33.79 -8.45 23.95
C GLU A 519 32.97 -9.47 23.16
N VAL A 520 32.51 -9.10 21.96
CA VAL A 520 31.95 -10.04 20.99
C VAL A 520 33.06 -10.51 20.07
N ILE A 521 33.33 -11.81 20.06
CA ILE A 521 34.29 -12.46 19.17
C ILE A 521 33.53 -13.06 18.00
N GLY A 522 33.95 -12.70 16.79
CA GLY A 522 33.52 -13.33 15.54
C GLY A 522 34.51 -14.38 15.09
N MET A 523 34.01 -15.45 14.47
CA MET A 523 34.82 -16.36 13.68
C MET A 523 34.30 -16.38 12.24
N THR A 524 35.17 -16.04 11.29
CA THR A 524 34.88 -15.99 9.86
C THR A 524 34.80 -17.39 9.24
N SER A 525 34.39 -17.49 7.97
CA SER A 525 34.42 -18.73 7.20
C SER A 525 35.83 -19.31 7.04
N SER A 526 36.89 -18.48 7.11
CA SER A 526 38.31 -18.91 7.11
C SER A 526 38.82 -19.39 8.47
N GLY A 527 38.01 -19.32 9.54
CA GLY A 527 38.40 -19.73 10.89
C GLY A 527 39.17 -18.68 11.70
N GLU A 528 39.34 -17.48 11.16
CA GLU A 528 40.01 -16.37 11.85
C GLU A 528 39.12 -15.83 12.98
N ARG A 529 39.68 -15.71 14.20
CA ARG A 529 39.01 -15.13 15.38
C ARG A 529 39.26 -13.62 15.44
N LEU A 530 38.21 -12.81 15.31
CA LEU A 530 38.25 -11.35 15.27
C LEU A 530 37.43 -10.75 16.42
N VAL A 531 37.91 -9.67 17.03
CA VAL A 531 37.08 -8.88 17.98
C VAL A 531 36.17 -7.99 17.16
N LEU A 532 34.85 -8.20 17.25
CA LEU A 532 33.86 -7.47 16.46
C LEU A 532 33.20 -6.33 17.24
N ALA A 533 33.06 -6.46 18.55
CA ALA A 533 32.58 -5.39 19.41
C ALA A 533 33.22 -5.46 20.81
N GLU A 534 33.38 -4.30 21.45
CA GLU A 534 33.87 -4.16 22.83
C GLU A 534 32.91 -3.28 23.63
N PHE A 535 32.56 -3.71 24.84
CA PHE A 535 31.76 -2.90 25.75
C PHE A 535 32.63 -1.82 26.41
N ALA A 536 32.26 -0.56 26.19
CA ALA A 536 32.98 0.60 26.70
C ALA A 536 32.00 1.56 27.40
N GLY A 537 32.32 1.97 28.63
CA GLY A 537 31.48 2.91 29.38
C GLY A 537 30.08 2.36 29.68
N THR A 538 29.10 2.75 28.87
CA THR A 538 27.67 2.41 28.95
C THR A 538 27.12 1.72 27.69
N GLY A 539 27.95 1.53 26.65
CA GLY A 539 27.53 1.02 25.34
C GLY A 539 28.55 0.09 24.70
N TRP A 540 28.26 -0.34 23.47
CA TRP A 540 29.12 -1.21 22.68
C TRP A 540 29.72 -0.47 21.49
N SER A 541 31.04 -0.48 21.38
CA SER A 541 31.77 -0.03 20.19
C SER A 541 31.95 -1.20 19.24
N LEU A 542 31.55 -1.05 17.98
CA LEU A 542 31.77 -2.05 16.93
C LEU A 542 33.14 -1.78 16.28
N MET A 543 34.05 -2.73 16.40
CA MET A 543 35.46 -2.57 15.99
C MET A 543 35.60 -2.27 14.50
N ASN A 544 36.65 -1.51 14.14
CA ASN A 544 36.96 -1.03 12.77
C ASN A 544 35.73 -0.46 12.03
N SER A 545 34.86 0.23 12.75
CA SER A 545 33.68 0.90 12.23
C SER A 545 33.39 2.16 13.04
N SER A 546 32.52 3.04 12.53
CA SER A 546 32.00 4.18 13.28
C SER A 546 30.77 3.84 14.13
N TRP A 547 30.39 2.56 14.24
CA TRP A 547 29.14 2.16 14.87
C TRP A 547 29.26 2.01 16.39
N TRP A 548 28.34 2.65 17.08
CA TRP A 548 28.15 2.63 18.53
C TRP A 548 26.72 2.22 18.84
N PHE A 549 26.55 1.29 19.77
CA PHE A 549 25.24 0.82 20.25
C PHE A 549 25.04 1.24 21.71
N GLN A 550 23.99 2.02 21.96
CA GLN A 550 23.67 2.60 23.26
C GLN A 550 22.24 2.20 23.68
N PRO A 551 22.10 1.40 24.75
CA PRO A 551 20.82 1.21 25.42
C PRO A 551 20.31 2.54 26.01
N HIS A 552 19.05 2.87 25.74
CA HIS A 552 18.36 4.02 26.31
C HIS A 552 17.09 3.59 27.05
N GLU A 553 16.99 3.93 28.32
CA GLU A 553 15.73 3.88 29.06
C GLU A 553 15.00 5.22 28.85
N ILE A 554 14.27 5.33 27.73
CA ILE A 554 13.43 6.50 27.48
C ILE A 554 12.17 6.39 28.35
N ILE A 555 12.11 7.26 29.36
CA ILE A 555 11.03 7.31 30.34
C ILE A 555 9.80 7.97 29.71
N THR A 556 8.98 7.20 28.99
CA THR A 556 7.56 7.54 28.76
C THR A 556 6.62 6.33 28.79
N ASP A 557 7.06 5.11 28.50
CA ASP A 557 6.26 3.88 28.64
C ASP A 557 7.15 2.64 28.84
N ALA A 558 7.74 2.48 30.04
CA ALA A 558 8.37 1.28 30.61
C ALA A 558 9.17 0.32 29.67
N SER A 559 9.75 0.81 28.57
CA SER A 559 10.30 -0.03 27.51
C SER A 559 11.66 0.48 27.04
N ARG A 560 12.62 -0.44 27.00
CA ARG A 560 13.99 -0.16 26.56
C ARG A 560 14.00 0.07 25.06
N ILE A 561 14.46 1.26 24.67
CA ILE A 561 14.73 1.63 23.29
C ILE A 561 16.24 1.57 23.11
N PHE A 562 16.71 1.14 21.94
CA PHE A 562 18.16 1.12 21.68
C PHE A 562 18.50 2.05 20.53
N GLU A 563 19.60 2.79 20.68
CA GLU A 563 20.16 3.61 19.62
C GLU A 563 21.40 2.92 19.04
N LEU A 564 21.48 2.89 17.72
CA LEU A 564 22.64 2.44 16.95
C LEU A 564 23.06 3.62 16.06
N THR A 565 24.20 4.22 16.39
CA THR A 565 24.71 5.45 15.80
C THR A 565 26.02 5.18 15.08
N GLY A 566 26.14 5.65 13.85
CA GLY A 566 27.35 5.59 13.03
C GLY A 566 27.12 6.36 11.74
N SER A 567 27.54 5.81 10.60
CA SER A 567 27.22 6.37 9.27
C SER A 567 25.72 6.62 9.03
N HIS A 568 24.85 5.90 9.76
CA HIS A 568 23.44 6.26 9.90
C HIS A 568 23.01 6.20 11.36
N LYS A 569 21.82 6.73 11.62
CA LYS A 569 21.16 6.73 12.92
C LYS A 569 19.96 5.81 12.90
N VAL A 570 19.96 4.81 13.78
CA VAL A 570 18.93 3.77 13.84
C VAL A 570 18.43 3.67 15.27
N ILE A 571 17.10 3.71 15.45
CA ILE A 571 16.45 3.51 16.74
C ILE A 571 15.65 2.21 16.69
N VAL A 572 15.78 1.39 17.73
CA VAL A 572 15.13 0.07 17.84
C VAL A 572 13.94 0.18 18.79
N PHE A 573 12.73 0.05 18.24
CA PHE A 573 11.48 0.11 18.99
C PHE A 573 10.95 -1.27 19.36
N PRO A 574 10.30 -1.44 20.53
CA PRO A 574 9.56 -2.65 20.84
C PRO A 574 8.33 -2.81 19.93
N GLY A 575 8.02 -4.06 19.57
CA GLY A 575 6.94 -4.43 18.66
C GLY A 575 7.25 -4.18 17.18
N ARG A 576 6.33 -4.61 16.32
CA ARG A 576 6.29 -4.29 14.90
C ARG A 576 5.82 -2.85 14.69
N LYS A 577 6.60 -2.06 13.95
CA LYS A 577 6.31 -0.65 13.62
C LYS A 577 6.42 -0.41 12.11
N LEU A 578 5.82 0.69 11.63
CA LEU A 578 5.86 1.10 10.23
C LEU A 578 5.35 -0.02 9.30
N GLU A 579 6.11 -0.39 8.26
CA GLU A 579 5.74 -1.42 7.28
C GLU A 579 5.54 -2.84 7.86
N TYR A 580 5.96 -3.06 9.11
CA TYR A 580 5.74 -4.33 9.81
C TYR A 580 4.44 -4.37 10.62
N GLU A 581 3.72 -3.24 10.79
CA GLU A 581 2.47 -3.17 11.57
C GLU A 581 1.40 -4.13 11.05
N ILE A 582 0.84 -4.95 11.95
CA ILE A 582 -0.24 -5.89 11.65
C ILE A 582 -1.54 -5.33 12.24
N LYS A 583 -2.43 -4.77 11.41
CA LYS A 583 -3.73 -4.20 11.83
C LYS A 583 -4.81 -5.26 12.10
N CYS A 584 -4.44 -6.47 12.53
CA CYS A 584 -5.38 -7.59 12.70
C CYS A 584 -5.70 -7.80 14.19
N GLU A 585 -6.99 -7.78 14.53
CA GLU A 585 -7.51 -7.88 15.92
C GLU A 585 -7.15 -9.17 16.66
N LYS A 586 -6.66 -10.19 15.97
CA LYS A 586 -6.17 -11.42 16.60
C LYS A 586 -4.83 -11.15 17.28
N HIS A 587 -4.88 -10.80 18.57
CA HIS A 587 -3.74 -10.55 19.47
C HIS A 587 -2.55 -11.48 19.18
N LYS A 588 -1.55 -10.97 18.46
CA LYS A 588 -0.22 -11.56 18.40
C LYS A 588 0.62 -10.85 19.46
N SER A 589 1.40 -11.61 20.24
CA SER A 589 2.38 -11.02 21.17
C SER A 589 3.39 -10.20 20.36
N GLU A 590 3.36 -8.89 20.55
CA GLU A 590 4.32 -7.92 20.01
C GLU A 590 5.60 -7.85 20.87
N GLU A 591 5.56 -8.40 22.10
CA GLU A 591 6.63 -8.39 23.10
C GLU A 591 7.93 -9.07 22.65
N ASN A 592 7.83 -9.96 21.66
CA ASN A 592 8.97 -10.69 21.09
C ASN A 592 9.52 -10.04 19.82
N PHE A 593 8.90 -8.97 19.32
CA PHE A 593 9.33 -8.27 18.11
C PHE A 593 10.02 -6.96 18.47
N MET A 594 11.01 -6.57 17.68
CA MET A 594 11.58 -5.22 17.71
C MET A 594 11.80 -4.72 16.30
N THR A 595 11.57 -3.43 16.05
CA THR A 595 11.74 -2.80 14.74
C THR A 595 12.88 -1.79 14.77
N ALA A 596 13.94 -2.02 13.99
CA ALA A 596 14.96 -1.01 13.74
C ALA A 596 14.48 -0.01 12.69
N VAL A 597 14.57 1.27 13.02
CA VAL A 597 14.09 2.39 12.20
C VAL A 597 15.20 3.41 11.99
N LYS A 598 15.57 3.65 10.74
CA LYS A 598 16.54 4.68 10.33
C LYS A 598 15.86 6.05 10.31
N PHE A 599 16.49 7.04 10.94
CA PHE A 599 16.12 8.46 10.85
C PHE A 599 17.19 9.23 10.10
N SER A 600 16.77 10.16 9.25
CA SER A 600 17.64 11.04 8.45
C SER A 600 16.81 12.16 7.82
N ALA A 601 17.45 13.16 7.21
CA ALA A 601 16.73 14.18 6.43
C ALA A 601 15.87 13.60 5.29
N GLU A 602 16.24 12.44 4.74
CA GLU A 602 15.45 11.75 3.71
C GLU A 602 14.21 11.03 4.30
N TYR A 603 14.28 10.63 5.57
CA TYR A 603 13.27 9.85 6.30
C TYR A 603 13.03 10.43 7.71
N PRO A 604 12.49 11.66 7.84
CA PRO A 604 12.32 12.32 9.14
C PRO A 604 11.29 11.60 10.02
N HIS A 605 10.30 10.93 9.42
CA HIS A 605 9.30 10.12 10.12
C HIS A 605 9.72 8.64 10.31
N GLY A 606 10.97 8.31 9.98
CA GLY A 606 11.55 6.98 10.11
C GLY A 606 11.30 6.07 8.89
N LYS A 607 12.30 5.24 8.58
CA LYS A 607 12.21 4.11 7.64
C LYS A 607 12.52 2.82 8.37
N ALA A 608 11.66 1.80 8.29
CA ALA A 608 11.98 0.50 8.87
C ALA A 608 13.08 -0.19 8.05
N VAL A 609 14.15 -0.61 8.73
CA VAL A 609 15.36 -1.15 8.11
C VAL A 609 15.69 -2.57 8.56
N ALA A 610 15.21 -3.00 9.73
CA ALA A 610 15.17 -4.41 10.11
C ALA A 610 14.02 -4.71 11.09
N LEU A 611 13.65 -5.99 11.17
CA LEU A 611 12.77 -6.57 12.17
C LEU A 611 13.49 -7.71 12.88
N PHE A 612 13.50 -7.69 14.20
CA PHE A 612 13.99 -8.76 15.08
C PHE A 612 12.79 -9.56 15.60
N ASP A 613 12.90 -10.88 15.60
CA ASP A 613 12.03 -11.78 16.35
C ASP A 613 12.87 -12.52 17.39
N LEU A 614 12.79 -12.04 18.62
CA LEU A 614 13.54 -12.56 19.77
C LEU A 614 13.08 -13.97 20.18
N LYS A 615 11.89 -14.42 19.75
CA LYS A 615 11.36 -15.75 20.05
C LYS A 615 11.84 -16.80 19.05
N SER A 616 11.92 -16.45 17.76
CA SER A 616 12.50 -17.34 16.74
C SER A 616 13.99 -17.13 16.50
N ALA A 617 14.62 -16.23 17.26
CA ALA A 617 16.00 -15.80 17.11
C ALA A 617 16.34 -15.42 15.64
N SER A 618 15.40 -14.72 14.99
CA SER A 618 15.52 -14.34 13.58
C SER A 618 15.61 -12.84 13.38
N LEU A 619 16.32 -12.46 12.33
CA LEU A 619 16.63 -11.09 11.94
C LEU A 619 16.31 -10.93 10.46
N LYS A 620 15.36 -10.05 10.14
CA LYS A 620 15.05 -9.65 8.77
C LYS A 620 15.65 -8.27 8.49
N VAL A 621 16.53 -8.17 7.50
CA VAL A 621 17.25 -6.93 7.13
C VAL A 621 16.80 -6.45 5.76
N ASN A 622 16.31 -5.21 5.66
CA ASN A 622 15.88 -4.59 4.40
C ASN A 622 17.02 -3.90 3.63
N GLU A 623 18.15 -3.63 4.30
CA GLU A 623 19.21 -2.74 3.83
C GLU A 623 20.61 -3.36 4.01
N GLU A 624 21.38 -3.49 2.93
CA GLU A 624 22.67 -4.21 2.93
C GLU A 624 23.68 -3.65 3.96
N TRP A 625 23.75 -2.33 4.13
CA TRP A 625 24.66 -1.67 5.08
C TRP A 625 24.37 -2.03 6.55
N LEU A 626 23.14 -2.46 6.86
CA LEU A 626 22.72 -2.84 8.21
C LEU A 626 23.06 -4.30 8.53
N GLY A 627 23.51 -5.11 7.56
CA GLY A 627 23.79 -6.54 7.76
C GLY A 627 24.70 -6.82 8.95
N PHE A 628 25.94 -6.34 8.92
CA PHE A 628 26.91 -6.52 10.01
C PHE A 628 26.44 -5.93 11.37
N PRO A 629 26.12 -4.61 11.47
CA PRO A 629 25.72 -4.03 12.76
C PRO A 629 24.37 -4.56 13.27
N GLY A 630 23.46 -4.94 12.37
CA GLY A 630 22.17 -5.58 12.70
C GLY A 630 22.34 -6.99 13.26
N ILE A 631 23.26 -7.79 12.70
CA ILE A 631 23.63 -9.10 13.25
C ILE A 631 24.19 -8.96 14.67
N LEU A 632 25.14 -8.04 14.89
CA LEU A 632 25.70 -7.82 16.23
C LEU A 632 24.64 -7.32 17.21
N LEU A 633 23.76 -6.41 16.77
CA LEU A 633 22.62 -5.93 17.54
C LEU A 633 21.68 -7.08 17.95
N ALA A 634 21.28 -7.95 17.01
CA ALA A 634 20.45 -9.12 17.31
C ALA A 634 21.10 -10.03 18.36
N PHE A 635 22.41 -10.29 18.23
CA PHE A 635 23.16 -11.12 19.17
C PHE A 635 23.19 -10.51 20.58
N LEU A 636 23.48 -9.21 20.70
CA LEU A 636 23.48 -8.49 21.97
C LEU A 636 22.09 -8.45 22.63
N LEU A 637 21.02 -8.27 21.84
CA LEU A 637 19.65 -8.33 22.33
C LEU A 637 19.26 -9.73 22.83
N SER A 638 19.82 -10.79 22.25
CA SER A 638 19.61 -12.18 22.70
C SER A 638 20.42 -12.56 23.95
N ASP A 639 21.61 -11.96 24.15
CA ASP A 639 22.48 -12.22 25.32
C ASP A 639 22.04 -11.42 26.57
N THR A 640 21.18 -10.41 26.41
CA THR A 640 20.71 -9.58 27.53
C THR A 640 19.73 -10.36 28.43
N PRO A 641 20.02 -10.61 29.73
CA PRO A 641 19.18 -11.43 30.59
C PRO A 641 17.83 -10.76 30.88
N ARG A 642 16.73 -11.47 30.59
CA ARG A 642 15.34 -11.00 30.83
C ARG A 642 14.94 -10.83 32.31
N ASN A 643 15.80 -11.20 33.27
CA ASN A 643 15.41 -11.42 34.67
C ASN A 643 15.95 -10.42 35.71
N GLU A 644 16.69 -9.37 35.33
CA GLU A 644 17.14 -8.33 36.29
C GLU A 644 16.12 -7.18 36.48
N SER A 645 14.87 -7.36 36.03
CA SER A 645 13.83 -6.32 36.04
C SER A 645 12.72 -6.52 37.10
N ASN A 646 13.01 -7.24 38.19
CA ASN A 646 12.13 -7.33 39.36
C ASN A 646 13.00 -7.42 40.63
N GLY A 647 13.23 -6.31 41.34
CA GLY A 647 13.91 -6.37 42.63
C GLY A 647 14.65 -5.13 43.13
N GLN A 648 14.02 -3.94 43.19
CA GLN A 648 14.46 -2.91 44.13
C GLN A 648 13.32 -1.98 44.58
N PHE A 649 12.34 -2.55 45.28
CA PHE A 649 11.48 -1.78 46.18
C PHE A 649 11.64 -2.33 47.60
N ASN A 650 12.18 -1.49 48.49
CA ASN A 650 12.08 -1.71 49.92
C ASN A 650 10.66 -1.33 50.35
N THR A 651 9.93 -2.28 50.93
CA THR A 651 8.83 -1.99 51.84
C THR A 651 8.91 -3.00 52.98
N ASP A 652 9.07 -2.52 54.21
CA ASP A 652 8.95 -3.34 55.42
C ASP A 652 7.55 -3.96 55.51
N GLY A 653 7.45 -5.23 55.92
CA GLY A 653 6.15 -5.90 56.02
C GLY A 653 6.24 -7.41 56.24
N GLU A 654 6.44 -7.80 57.50
CA GLU A 654 6.11 -9.07 58.18
C GLU A 654 6.28 -10.45 57.48
N SER A 655 6.83 -11.37 58.26
CA SER A 655 7.05 -12.77 57.87
C SER A 655 5.81 -13.65 58.07
N ALA A 656 5.48 -14.47 57.07
CA ALA A 656 4.80 -15.75 57.27
C ALA A 656 5.37 -16.80 56.31
N LYS A 657 5.53 -18.03 56.80
CA LYS A 657 6.11 -19.16 56.07
C LYS A 657 5.01 -19.89 55.29
N GLU A 658 5.35 -20.45 54.13
CA GLU A 658 5.25 -21.90 53.94
C GLU A 658 6.13 -22.38 52.78
N MET A 659 6.56 -23.65 52.85
CA MET A 659 7.44 -24.28 51.87
C MET A 659 6.59 -24.98 50.82
N ASP A 660 6.88 -24.76 49.55
CA ASP A 660 6.40 -25.62 48.46
C ASP A 660 7.57 -26.50 47.97
N THR A 661 7.31 -27.79 47.80
CA THR A 661 8.32 -28.80 47.46
C THR A 661 8.09 -29.39 46.08
N ASP A 662 9.05 -29.11 45.22
CA ASP A 662 9.48 -29.88 44.05
C ASP A 662 8.47 -30.27 42.95
N SER A 663 8.58 -29.51 41.85
CA SER A 663 9.31 -29.96 40.66
C SER A 663 8.98 -31.31 40.00
N LYS A 664 8.56 -31.20 38.71
CA LYS A 664 8.90 -32.12 37.59
C LYS A 664 8.20 -33.51 37.68
N GLN A 665 8.03 -34.29 36.62
CA GLN A 665 8.49 -34.23 35.23
C GLN A 665 7.55 -35.10 34.38
N TYR A 666 7.26 -34.76 33.12
CA TYR A 666 6.74 -35.75 32.16
C TYR A 666 7.30 -35.55 30.76
N ALA A 667 7.98 -36.59 30.27
CA ALA A 667 8.24 -36.81 28.85
C ALA A 667 8.35 -38.32 28.58
N ASN A 668 7.81 -38.73 27.42
CA ASN A 668 8.17 -39.92 26.65
C ASN A 668 7.77 -41.35 27.11
N THR A 669 6.60 -41.76 26.59
CA THR A 669 6.40 -42.89 25.64
C THR A 669 6.78 -44.34 25.98
N SER A 670 5.71 -45.16 25.92
CA SER A 670 5.59 -46.50 25.30
C SER A 670 5.99 -47.75 26.10
N SER A 671 5.05 -48.67 26.32
CA SER A 671 4.70 -49.82 25.45
C SER A 671 3.98 -50.93 26.24
N LYS A 672 3.03 -51.65 25.57
CA LYS A 672 2.63 -53.09 25.71
C LYS A 672 2.45 -53.74 27.11
N GLU A 673 1.55 -54.71 27.37
CA GLU A 673 0.54 -55.46 26.59
C GLU A 673 -0.47 -56.17 27.56
N ASP A 674 -1.41 -56.97 27.02
CA ASP A 674 -2.34 -57.91 27.70
C ASP A 674 -3.53 -57.31 28.53
N ARG A 675 -4.81 -57.54 28.14
CA ARG A 675 -5.70 -58.75 28.27
C ARG A 675 -6.29 -58.91 29.69
N THR A 676 -7.59 -59.21 29.95
CA THR A 676 -8.70 -59.73 29.11
C THR A 676 -10.10 -59.51 29.77
N THR A 677 -11.19 -59.41 28.97
CA THR A 677 -12.63 -59.82 29.22
C THR A 677 -13.34 -59.54 30.57
N ASN A 678 -14.53 -58.91 30.61
CA ASN A 678 -15.86 -59.53 30.33
C ASN A 678 -16.98 -58.45 30.26
N GLN A 679 -17.87 -58.49 29.25
CA GLN A 679 -19.31 -58.88 29.27
C GLN A 679 -20.28 -57.95 30.05
N ILE A 680 -21.13 -57.18 29.34
CA ILE A 680 -22.57 -57.43 28.99
C ILE A 680 -23.55 -57.20 30.16
N GLN A 681 -24.47 -56.23 30.03
CA GLN A 681 -25.93 -56.44 29.82
C GLN A 681 -26.69 -55.09 29.91
N ASP A 682 -27.74 -54.94 29.10
CA ASP A 682 -28.70 -53.83 29.10
C ASP A 682 -29.63 -53.83 30.34
N MET A 683 -30.26 -52.67 30.63
CA MET A 683 -31.73 -52.58 30.77
C MET A 683 -32.21 -51.12 30.92
N GLU A 684 -33.27 -50.78 30.20
CA GLU A 684 -34.11 -49.59 30.40
C GLU A 684 -35.04 -49.80 31.62
N ASP A 685 -35.53 -48.73 32.27
CA ASP A 685 -36.98 -48.41 32.29
C ASP A 685 -37.39 -47.26 33.23
N THR A 686 -38.33 -46.42 32.75
CA THR A 686 -39.33 -45.60 33.51
C THR A 686 -38.90 -44.57 34.59
N ALA A 687 -39.69 -43.54 34.96
CA ALA A 687 -40.71 -42.72 34.28
C ALA A 687 -41.17 -41.55 35.21
N LYS A 688 -41.62 -40.42 34.62
CA LYS A 688 -42.58 -39.39 35.16
C LYS A 688 -42.19 -38.64 36.45
N ALA A 689 -41.99 -37.31 36.38
CA ALA A 689 -43.00 -36.24 36.62
C ALA A 689 -43.49 -36.15 38.10
N THR A 690 -43.48 -34.99 38.77
CA THR A 690 -44.44 -33.88 38.53
C THR A 690 -44.02 -32.59 39.28
N THR A 691 -44.44 -31.44 38.74
CA THR A 691 -44.34 -30.01 39.18
C THR A 691 -44.21 -29.65 40.68
N GLN A 692 -43.50 -28.55 40.99
CA GLN A 692 -44.13 -27.33 41.57
C GLN A 692 -43.22 -26.07 41.56
N GLU A 693 -43.83 -24.94 41.20
CA GLU A 693 -43.39 -23.53 41.40
C GLU A 693 -44.13 -22.95 42.63
N PRO A 694 -44.01 -21.67 43.04
CA PRO A 694 -42.94 -20.66 42.87
C PRO A 694 -42.57 -19.95 44.20
N TYR A 695 -41.53 -19.08 44.25
CA TYR A 695 -41.48 -17.96 45.22
C TYR A 695 -40.65 -16.77 44.70
N LYS A 696 -41.03 -15.54 45.12
CA LYS A 696 -40.38 -14.24 44.83
C LYS A 696 -39.78 -13.61 46.11
N SER A 697 -39.04 -12.50 45.92
CA SER A 697 -38.37 -11.60 46.91
C SER A 697 -36.91 -11.99 47.22
N GLY A 698 -35.97 -11.06 47.38
CA GLY A 698 -36.03 -9.59 47.23
C GLY A 698 -34.68 -8.92 47.54
N ASP A 699 -34.57 -7.65 47.17
CA ASP A 699 -33.68 -6.57 47.63
C ASP A 699 -32.13 -6.65 47.54
N GLU A 700 -31.61 -5.54 46.97
CA GLU A 700 -30.39 -4.77 47.30
C GLU A 700 -29.04 -5.47 47.61
N CYS A 701 -28.01 -5.12 46.82
CA CYS A 701 -26.95 -4.24 47.36
C CYS A 701 -26.05 -3.58 46.27
N ASP A 702 -25.37 -2.53 46.71
CA ASP A 702 -24.61 -1.54 45.93
C ASP A 702 -23.12 -1.91 45.77
N CYS A 703 -22.49 -1.45 44.67
CA CYS A 703 -21.04 -1.29 44.56
C CYS A 703 -20.65 -0.37 43.37
N GLY A 704 -20.52 0.92 43.67
CA GLY A 704 -20.08 1.94 42.69
C GLY A 704 -18.61 1.85 42.27
N VAL A 705 -18.28 2.54 41.17
CA VAL A 705 -16.90 2.75 40.69
C VAL A 705 -16.50 4.19 40.94
N VAL A 706 -15.44 4.38 41.74
CA VAL A 706 -14.87 5.70 42.04
C VAL A 706 -13.94 6.14 40.92
N ALA A 707 -14.22 7.30 40.32
CA ALA A 707 -13.26 8.00 39.46
C ALA A 707 -12.43 8.98 40.30
N GLN A 708 -11.10 8.83 40.29
CA GLN A 708 -10.20 9.86 40.83
C GLN A 708 -9.89 10.89 39.73
N VAL A 709 -10.03 12.16 40.09
CA VAL A 709 -9.61 13.32 39.29
C VAL A 709 -8.65 14.13 40.16
N GLU A 710 -7.40 14.26 39.73
CA GLU A 710 -6.47 15.21 40.35
C GLU A 710 -6.76 16.64 39.89
N VAL A 711 -6.76 17.57 40.86
CA VAL A 711 -6.96 19.01 40.61
C VAL A 711 -5.73 19.76 41.10
N MET A 712 -5.05 20.44 40.17
CA MET A 712 -4.10 21.51 40.51
C MET A 712 -4.84 22.86 40.40
N GLY A 713 -5.00 23.54 41.52
CA GLY A 713 -5.89 24.70 41.64
C GLY A 713 -5.28 26.03 41.19
N GLY A 714 -6.15 26.93 40.69
CA GLY A 714 -5.84 28.33 40.41
C GLY A 714 -7.05 29.22 40.74
N LYS A 715 -6.83 30.28 41.54
CA LYS A 715 -7.91 31.13 42.09
C LYS A 715 -8.51 32.06 41.03
N GLY A 716 -9.84 32.18 40.98
CA GLY A 716 -10.53 33.19 40.18
C GLY A 716 -11.97 33.41 40.64
N THR A 717 -12.23 34.56 41.25
CA THR A 717 -13.55 34.94 41.82
C THR A 717 -14.45 35.62 40.79
N GLY A 718 -15.76 35.34 40.82
CA GLY A 718 -16.74 36.43 40.69
C GLY A 718 -17.97 36.25 39.80
N VAL A 719 -19.13 36.39 40.47
CA VAL A 719 -20.37 37.03 39.97
C VAL A 719 -21.20 36.29 38.91
N VAL A 720 -22.31 35.72 39.39
CA VAL A 720 -23.51 35.45 38.60
C VAL A 720 -24.25 36.75 38.29
N LYS A 721 -24.67 36.94 37.03
CA LYS A 721 -25.81 37.81 36.67
C LYS A 721 -26.66 37.14 35.59
N ASN A 722 -27.88 36.75 35.96
CA ASN A 722 -28.95 36.51 35.00
C ASN A 722 -29.55 37.85 34.57
N VAL A 723 -29.76 38.03 33.26
CA VAL A 723 -30.72 39.00 32.72
C VAL A 723 -31.52 38.31 31.62
N THR A 724 -32.82 38.47 31.68
CA THR A 724 -33.85 37.92 30.79
C THR A 724 -33.98 38.70 29.49
N GLY A 725 -34.31 38.03 28.39
CA GLY A 725 -34.70 38.67 27.13
C GLY A 725 -35.07 37.64 26.07
N GLU A 726 -36.35 37.55 25.73
CA GLU A 726 -36.86 36.70 24.64
C GLU A 726 -36.63 37.38 23.28
N GLU A 727 -36.25 36.62 22.24
CA GLU A 727 -37.13 36.35 21.09
C GLU A 727 -36.38 35.72 19.88
N ASN A 728 -36.83 34.49 19.55
CA ASN A 728 -37.21 34.03 18.21
C ASN A 728 -36.20 33.74 17.05
N TYR A 729 -36.30 32.46 16.64
CA TYR A 729 -36.05 31.83 15.33
C TYR A 729 -34.65 31.35 14.88
N SER A 730 -34.48 30.04 15.08
CA SER A 730 -34.04 29.03 14.11
C SER A 730 -32.61 29.06 13.56
N ASN A 731 -31.78 28.14 14.08
CA ASN A 731 -31.14 27.16 13.21
C ASN A 731 -30.94 25.81 13.93
N GLY A 732 -31.40 24.73 13.31
CA GLY A 732 -31.41 23.39 13.92
C GLY A 732 -30.08 22.65 13.77
N SER A 733 -29.09 22.99 14.59
CA SER A 733 -27.83 22.24 14.66
C SER A 733 -28.04 20.85 15.25
N LYS A 734 -28.06 19.82 14.40
CA LYS A 734 -28.11 18.42 14.86
C LYS A 734 -26.68 17.95 15.21
N ALA A 735 -26.31 18.08 16.47
CA ALA A 735 -25.10 17.45 17.00
C ALA A 735 -25.21 15.92 16.83
N ILE A 736 -24.19 15.30 16.21
CA ILE A 736 -24.02 13.85 16.23
C ILE A 736 -23.00 13.52 17.30
N ILE A 737 -23.46 12.85 18.35
CA ILE A 737 -22.62 12.28 19.40
C ILE A 737 -21.94 11.03 18.84
N ASN A 738 -20.61 10.96 18.95
CA ASN A 738 -19.88 9.71 18.74
C ASN A 738 -20.21 8.74 19.88
N SER A 739 -20.82 7.60 19.57
CA SER A 739 -20.89 6.44 20.45
C SER A 739 -20.24 5.23 19.77
N GLY A 740 -19.36 4.57 20.51
CA GLY A 740 -18.60 3.41 20.01
C GLY A 740 -19.41 2.12 19.99
N THR A 741 -19.12 1.30 18.98
CA THR A 741 -19.20 -0.17 18.94
C THR A 741 -19.85 -0.92 20.11
N TYR A 742 -20.92 -1.66 19.79
CA TYR A 742 -21.13 -3.04 20.27
C TYR A 742 -21.90 -3.83 19.21
N CYS A 743 -21.38 -4.98 18.77
CA CYS A 743 -22.19 -6.17 18.43
C CYS A 743 -21.29 -7.40 18.24
N SER A 744 -21.55 -8.43 19.02
CA SER A 744 -20.85 -9.72 19.02
C SER A 744 -21.46 -10.70 18.01
N ASN A 745 -20.67 -11.70 17.60
CA ASN A 745 -21.17 -12.85 16.84
C ASN A 745 -22.08 -13.73 17.69
N LEU A 746 -23.16 -14.26 17.09
CA LEU A 746 -23.71 -15.56 17.49
C LEU A 746 -24.08 -16.39 16.25
N LEU A 747 -23.70 -17.66 16.25
CA LEU A 747 -24.06 -18.67 15.24
C LEU A 747 -25.39 -19.35 15.62
N GLY A 748 -26.21 -19.73 14.65
CA GLY A 748 -27.46 -20.46 14.92
C GLY A 748 -28.22 -20.92 13.67
N LEU A 749 -27.86 -22.12 13.20
CA LEU A 749 -28.61 -23.20 12.51
C LEU A 749 -30.11 -23.04 12.13
N VAL A 750 -30.53 -24.00 11.27
CA VAL A 750 -31.92 -24.33 10.82
C VAL A 750 -32.43 -23.39 9.70
N GLY A 751 -33.07 -23.87 8.63
CA GLY A 751 -33.41 -25.25 8.21
C GLY A 751 -33.92 -25.26 6.77
N SER A 752 -34.13 -26.45 6.20
CA SER A 752 -34.60 -26.63 4.83
C SER A 752 -36.12 -26.40 4.67
N ASP A 753 -36.56 -26.50 3.40
CA ASP A 753 -37.95 -26.72 2.93
C ASP A 753 -38.73 -25.46 2.50
N SER A 754 -39.66 -25.51 1.55
CA SER A 754 -39.75 -26.31 0.30
C SER A 754 -40.89 -25.73 -0.56
N ALA A 755 -40.76 -25.76 -1.90
CA ALA A 755 -41.82 -25.44 -2.87
C ALA A 755 -42.42 -23.99 -2.75
N SER A 756 -43.25 -23.46 -3.66
CA SER A 756 -43.81 -23.96 -4.92
C SER A 756 -44.03 -22.78 -5.90
N HIS A 757 -44.21 -23.08 -7.19
CA HIS A 757 -44.74 -22.15 -8.18
C HIS A 757 -46.13 -21.62 -7.78
N ILE A 758 -46.35 -20.30 -7.86
CA ILE A 758 -47.60 -19.75 -8.42
C ILE A 758 -47.26 -18.53 -9.30
N THR A 759 -47.56 -18.64 -10.59
CA THR A 759 -47.77 -17.51 -11.51
C THR A 759 -49.24 -17.07 -11.44
N LEU A 760 -49.52 -15.77 -11.40
CA LEU A 760 -50.79 -15.21 -11.86
C LEU A 760 -50.58 -13.76 -12.34
N GLU A 761 -51.14 -13.46 -13.51
CA GLU A 761 -51.19 -12.13 -14.12
C GLU A 761 -52.50 -11.41 -13.75
N ASP A 762 -52.63 -10.20 -14.30
CA ASP A 762 -53.87 -9.44 -14.59
C ASP A 762 -54.53 -8.48 -13.57
N GLU A 763 -54.42 -7.21 -13.96
CA GLU A 763 -55.49 -6.22 -14.18
C GLU A 763 -56.25 -5.53 -13.03
N ALA A 764 -55.91 -4.24 -12.90
CA ALA A 764 -56.82 -3.09 -12.95
C ALA A 764 -57.96 -2.93 -11.91
N LYS A 765 -57.93 -1.79 -11.18
CA LYS A 765 -58.80 -0.64 -11.50
C LYS A 765 -58.48 0.65 -10.74
N SER A 766 -59.00 1.74 -11.30
CA SER A 766 -58.85 3.14 -10.90
C SER A 766 -59.59 3.54 -9.62
N ALA A 767 -59.08 4.58 -8.94
CA ALA A 767 -59.89 5.53 -8.19
C ALA A 767 -59.49 6.97 -8.58
N HIS A 768 -60.48 7.86 -8.76
CA HIS A 768 -60.28 9.22 -9.25
C HIS A 768 -61.31 10.15 -8.59
N CYS A 769 -60.85 11.27 -8.02
CA CYS A 769 -61.60 12.48 -7.58
C CYS A 769 -60.59 13.45 -6.92
N GLY A 770 -60.50 14.76 -7.22
CA GLY A 770 -61.10 15.53 -8.31
C GLY A 770 -60.96 17.06 -8.10
N GLY A 771 -60.68 17.82 -9.19
CA GLY A 771 -60.88 19.28 -9.34
C GLY A 771 -59.96 20.25 -8.55
N CYS A 772 -59.68 21.50 -8.96
CA CYS A 772 -59.92 22.35 -10.17
C CYS A 772 -58.89 23.52 -10.13
N GLY A 773 -58.52 24.28 -11.17
CA GLY A 773 -58.80 24.32 -12.62
C GLY A 773 -57.70 25.14 -13.36
N SER A 774 -57.49 24.97 -14.68
CA SER A 774 -57.97 25.83 -15.80
C SER A 774 -57.20 27.17 -15.96
N CYS A 775 -56.74 27.68 -17.13
CA CYS A 775 -57.00 27.47 -18.58
C CYS A 775 -55.66 27.56 -19.39
N HIS A 776 -55.36 26.80 -20.46
CA HIS A 776 -55.73 26.98 -21.89
C HIS A 776 -55.52 28.40 -22.48
N GLY A 777 -54.95 28.62 -23.68
CA GLY A 777 -54.39 27.74 -24.73
C GLY A 777 -54.31 28.47 -26.09
N GLY A 778 -53.61 27.95 -27.12
CA GLY A 778 -53.71 28.51 -28.49
C GLY A 778 -52.57 28.18 -29.47
N CYS A 779 -52.89 27.51 -30.58
CA CYS A 779 -52.06 27.38 -31.79
C CYS A 779 -52.58 28.29 -32.90
N GLY A 780 -51.71 28.68 -33.86
CA GLY A 780 -52.10 29.35 -35.10
C GLY A 780 -50.93 29.41 -36.08
N GLY A 781 -51.18 29.29 -37.39
CA GLY A 781 -50.14 29.30 -38.42
C GLY A 781 -50.59 29.92 -39.74
N CYS A 782 -49.64 30.03 -40.67
CA CYS A 782 -49.77 30.52 -42.05
C CYS A 782 -50.17 32.01 -42.25
N GLY A 783 -49.42 32.72 -43.10
CA GLY A 783 -49.73 34.10 -43.50
C GLY A 783 -48.60 34.75 -44.30
N SER A 784 -48.69 34.67 -45.63
CA SER A 784 -47.75 35.31 -46.57
C SER A 784 -48.17 36.74 -46.95
N GLN A 785 -47.21 37.62 -47.27
CA GLN A 785 -47.15 38.53 -48.44
C GLN A 785 -46.47 39.90 -48.17
N THR A 786 -45.48 40.25 -49.01
CA THR A 786 -45.18 41.55 -49.70
C THR A 786 -45.22 42.89 -48.93
N ALA A 787 -44.43 43.94 -49.25
CA ALA A 787 -43.78 44.30 -50.52
C ALA A 787 -42.60 45.30 -50.37
N SER A 788 -41.81 45.45 -51.45
CA SER A 788 -41.12 46.66 -52.00
C SER A 788 -40.23 47.57 -51.11
N SER A 789 -38.97 47.97 -51.42
CA SER A 789 -38.10 48.10 -52.62
C SER A 789 -37.90 49.54 -53.16
N ILE A 790 -36.63 49.93 -53.42
CA ILE A 790 -36.05 50.86 -54.45
C ILE A 790 -34.54 50.96 -54.10
N PHE A 791 -33.55 50.46 -54.87
CA PHE A 791 -32.95 50.88 -56.18
C PHE A 791 -32.24 52.26 -56.15
N GLN A 792 -31.09 52.50 -56.81
CA GLN A 792 -30.27 51.75 -57.81
C GLN A 792 -28.89 51.38 -57.19
N GLY A 793 -27.79 50.92 -57.84
CA GLY A 793 -27.35 50.59 -59.23
C GLY A 793 -25.80 50.47 -59.25
N GLU A 794 -25.03 49.92 -60.21
CA GLU A 794 -25.28 49.13 -61.44
C GLU A 794 -24.00 48.31 -61.84
N ALA A 795 -24.14 47.33 -62.76
CA ALA A 795 -23.15 46.76 -63.72
C ALA A 795 -21.75 46.18 -63.30
N ALA A 796 -21.19 45.10 -63.90
CA ALA A 796 -21.71 44.05 -64.78
C ALA A 796 -20.70 42.87 -64.99
N ASN A 797 -21.20 41.74 -65.54
CA ASN A 797 -20.51 40.67 -66.31
C ASN A 797 -19.79 39.47 -65.63
N SER A 798 -19.89 38.34 -66.35
CA SER A 798 -19.55 36.92 -66.08
C SER A 798 -19.72 36.15 -67.43
N PRO A 799 -19.43 34.85 -67.63
CA PRO A 799 -18.48 33.88 -67.04
C PRO A 799 -17.51 33.28 -68.10
N HIS A 800 -16.66 32.29 -67.76
CA HIS A 800 -16.43 31.08 -68.61
C HIS A 800 -15.64 29.94 -67.91
N CYS A 801 -15.89 28.71 -68.42
CA CYS A 801 -15.20 27.39 -68.36
C CYS A 801 -13.78 27.28 -67.73
N GLY A 802 -13.29 26.11 -67.26
CA GLY A 802 -13.78 24.73 -67.25
C GLY A 802 -12.59 23.73 -67.33
N GLY A 803 -12.70 22.50 -66.81
CA GLY A 803 -11.64 21.47 -66.97
C GLY A 803 -11.62 20.33 -65.95
N CYS A 804 -11.78 19.09 -66.42
CA CYS A 804 -11.62 17.85 -65.64
C CYS A 804 -10.57 16.92 -66.29
N GLY A 805 -10.04 15.98 -65.50
CA GLY A 805 -9.27 14.81 -65.95
C GLY A 805 -7.74 14.93 -65.77
N SER A 806 -6.97 13.84 -65.73
CA SER A 806 -7.33 12.43 -65.49
C SER A 806 -6.06 11.61 -65.21
N CYS A 807 -6.20 10.39 -64.69
CA CYS A 807 -5.09 9.51 -64.33
C CYS A 807 -4.37 8.88 -65.55
N HIS A 808 -3.06 8.62 -65.44
CA HIS A 808 -2.26 7.49 -65.97
C HIS A 808 -0.76 7.87 -65.77
N GLY A 809 0.23 6.98 -65.63
CA GLY A 809 0.29 5.52 -65.69
C GLY A 809 1.71 5.13 -66.12
N GLY A 810 2.38 4.20 -65.41
CA GLY A 810 3.79 3.89 -65.71
C GLY A 810 4.36 2.74 -64.87
N CYS A 811 4.45 1.56 -65.48
CA CYS A 811 5.07 0.36 -64.91
C CYS A 811 6.58 0.30 -65.22
N GLY A 812 7.31 -0.50 -64.44
CA GLY A 812 8.53 -1.19 -64.89
C GLY A 812 9.75 -1.01 -63.99
N GLY A 813 10.34 -2.14 -63.54
CA GLY A 813 11.64 -2.12 -62.86
C GLY A 813 11.87 -3.21 -61.81
N CYS A 814 11.97 -4.48 -62.22
CA CYS A 814 12.75 -5.46 -61.45
C CYS A 814 14.25 -5.05 -61.49
N GLY A 815 15.14 -5.44 -60.58
CA GLY A 815 15.07 -6.35 -59.43
C GLY A 815 16.51 -6.63 -58.94
N SER A 816 16.69 -7.70 -58.15
CA SER A 816 17.99 -8.20 -57.63
C SER A 816 18.68 -7.35 -56.54
N CYS A 817 19.48 -7.87 -55.61
CA CYS A 817 19.57 -9.13 -54.85
C CYS A 817 20.97 -9.19 -54.18
N HIS A 818 21.01 -9.47 -52.86
CA HIS A 818 22.06 -10.21 -52.13
C HIS A 818 23.47 -9.61 -51.87
N GLY A 819 24.11 -10.15 -50.81
CA GLY A 819 25.44 -9.78 -50.27
C GLY A 819 25.31 -8.94 -48.98
N SER A 820 25.39 -9.44 -47.74
CA SER A 820 26.09 -10.58 -47.13
C SER A 820 27.63 -10.50 -47.15
N SER A 821 28.24 -10.00 -46.06
CA SER A 821 29.38 -10.66 -45.39
C SER A 821 29.70 -10.06 -44.01
N CYS A 822 30.20 -10.90 -43.10
CA CYS A 822 30.77 -10.53 -41.80
C CYS A 822 32.24 -10.05 -41.91
N GLY A 823 32.81 -9.58 -40.79
CA GLY A 823 34.23 -9.23 -40.60
C GLY A 823 34.36 -8.21 -39.46
N GLN A 824 34.31 -8.60 -38.19
CA GLN A 824 35.38 -9.14 -37.33
C GLN A 824 36.60 -8.22 -37.06
N ASP A 825 36.79 -7.98 -35.77
CA ASP A 825 38.03 -7.81 -35.00
C ASP A 825 38.87 -6.51 -35.02
N GLN A 826 39.31 -6.17 -33.78
CA GLN A 826 40.30 -5.17 -33.35
C GLN A 826 39.84 -3.69 -33.48
N GLN A 827 39.93 -2.83 -32.44
CA GLN A 827 40.60 -2.92 -31.12
C GLN A 827 39.66 -2.57 -29.95
#